data_AF-A0A060YFQ0-F1
#
_entry.id   AF-A0A060YFQ0-F1
#
_cell.length_a   1.000
_cell.length_b   1.000
_cell.length_c   1.000
_cell.angle_alpha   90.00
_cell.angle_beta   90.00
_cell.angle_gamma   90.00
#
_symmetry.space_group_name_H-M   'P 1'
#
loop_
_entity.id
_entity.type
_entity.pdbx_description
1 polymer ?
#
loop_
_entity_poly.entity_id
_entity_poly.type
_entity_poly.pdbx_seq_one_letter_code
_entity_poly.pdbx_strand_id
1 'polypeptide(L)'
;MKFHFQSGNGISQEALFERLKKVDFSKFERLISTIVMKSWPKTGNGEYLEGEDCVVEHLLNWSMAKSVFQVQGENLKMIDHLSDDAKERMVVASSAFSSVSDKVINGNIQMKTLSKVLSRRTTFIELLKIDGLCEDGRCKDDTTMNRLLRFREEEMENVNSYKKMVEGLVIICLQLQEHLKVDVKELELKNQKNIDQMTLDEFMEVHRLDGQTSDVTGEVTYFNLCNATSQMAFKLNAVRESFIFAMCLEYQAKELSHKHIDTDEIEVYTLDVIHSKIFQGCYDNYKRIYESLKSGTLSLEDVDSIFEVYKDKYDEMKNDLEIMCRINLSDDRRWIRRRIKQIQQYHDLHQALDSAKVIMDVRETICPQGDFKVLQSLLDVSNADFKEKSLNHIDDNLMETKKVLEDITEPRRLCLQELGLWGNFVKWVKEALEDINELKVFVDLASISAGENDLDVDRVACFHDAVLGYSSMLYGLPQNADFNAFKEALTKLWKALGSDSNIPNKLRDTARHLDWLKTVKDSHGSVELSSLSLATSINTRGIYVIGAHNQKKLSLDTALKLQVPDQQEEGQMRNYSLEDLRDLQNKLMLMSGKGEQSQSEVDHFTEVFDSVQRLAVAFVDLYAAGNPLFRVWEAKVHCNMESDTGVTMDFNLGNILRKIMVEGNAVKQLTDLCRKIEMCLDDWNRFMDKQRSQHYYLNYYTAEQIVYLCNVLTENNLNNKLEENVLMMLSFIKPDCSVSEVWESWMTFQNHAMNTAGQEEDTSCQTFINLQSDMENLDSSFASDRKCAIDVLQSVVDQAVGLRKLDLVWDAYMKDMRNIIQYSLDIRSLGSLLEVLANKQSQEQEEEEELLETSENTVIRKLPKGYFTGQPNLIICPQDKILTASVCLYMTSDDEQLPTYDEVLLCTPATSYEQVELFFRRCLTPGYMGEKIYALLFADQLSYEVSYAVEKFFQKLSSCFRSSYRLVIICSAEREHNYMPSVTSNGTLSLRSLLDGYRNTCPGTTLSPHTRPVLHLCSKVDTLLGLCLPRGLELVSLLSFVTLHDPMVSDIGFPL
;
A
#
# COMPACT_ATOMS: atom_id res chain seq x y z
N MET A 1 75.44 40.55 -28.22
CA MET A 1 75.46 40.41 -26.74
C MET A 1 74.16 40.95 -26.18
N LYS A 2 73.27 40.06 -25.71
CA LYS A 2 72.07 40.40 -24.92
C LYS A 2 72.54 40.78 -23.52
N PHE A 3 72.39 42.03 -23.10
CA PHE A 3 72.49 42.39 -21.69
C PHE A 3 71.11 42.25 -21.06
N HIS A 4 70.86 41.09 -20.45
CA HIS A 4 69.86 40.98 -19.39
C HIS A 4 70.48 41.59 -18.13
N PHE A 5 69.96 42.73 -17.68
CA PHE A 5 70.21 43.20 -16.31
C PHE A 5 69.06 42.68 -15.43
N GLN A 6 69.24 41.47 -14.91
CA GLN A 6 68.50 40.99 -13.75
C GLN A 6 69.27 41.37 -12.48
N SER A 7 68.54 41.94 -11.53
CA SER A 7 69.00 42.37 -10.21
C SER A 7 69.66 41.23 -9.44
N GLY A 8 70.93 41.40 -9.11
CA GLY A 8 71.71 40.43 -8.33
C GLY A 8 73.03 41.03 -7.86
N ASN A 9 72.99 42.26 -7.34
CA ASN A 9 73.96 42.92 -6.44
C ASN A 9 73.61 44.41 -6.43
N GLY A 10 73.42 44.99 -5.25
CA GLY A 10 72.85 46.32 -5.02
C GLY A 10 73.63 47.50 -5.61
N ILE A 11 73.52 47.71 -6.92
CA ILE A 11 73.91 48.92 -7.64
C ILE A 11 72.72 49.31 -8.51
N SER A 12 72.10 50.47 -8.25
CA SER A 12 70.99 50.97 -9.09
C SER A 12 71.47 51.24 -10.51
N GLN A 13 70.58 51.20 -11.51
CA GLN A 13 70.93 51.52 -12.90
C GLN A 13 71.60 52.89 -13.03
N GLU A 14 71.23 53.86 -12.19
CA GLU A 14 71.82 55.20 -12.10
C GLU A 14 73.26 55.15 -11.55
N ALA A 15 73.54 54.32 -10.53
CA ALA A 15 74.88 54.16 -9.98
C ALA A 15 75.85 53.49 -10.97
N LEU A 16 75.33 52.69 -11.91
CA LEU A 16 76.09 52.11 -13.02
C LEU A 16 76.34 53.15 -14.13
N PHE A 17 75.37 54.04 -14.37
CA PHE A 17 75.48 55.17 -15.30
C PHE A 17 76.52 56.21 -14.86
N GLU A 18 76.52 56.59 -13.57
CA GLU A 18 77.50 57.51 -12.97
C GLU A 18 78.93 56.96 -13.04
N ARG A 19 79.09 55.64 -12.96
CA ARG A 19 80.39 54.97 -13.15
C ARG A 19 80.83 54.95 -14.61
N LEU A 20 79.89 54.87 -15.56
CA LEU A 20 80.17 54.88 -17.01
C LEU A 20 80.50 56.28 -17.56
N LYS A 21 79.99 57.35 -16.94
CA LYS A 21 80.33 58.77 -17.27
C LYS A 21 81.84 59.06 -17.18
N LYS A 22 82.61 58.24 -16.44
CA LYS A 22 84.03 58.47 -16.13
C LYS A 22 85.05 57.71 -17.00
N VAL A 23 84.63 56.78 -17.88
CA VAL A 23 85.57 55.75 -18.40
C VAL A 23 85.88 55.80 -19.91
N ASP A 24 85.03 56.29 -20.82
CA ASP A 24 85.41 56.49 -22.24
C ASP A 24 84.31 57.24 -23.01
N PHE A 25 84.57 58.44 -23.55
CA PHE A 25 83.52 59.31 -24.15
C PHE A 25 82.89 58.70 -25.42
N SER A 26 83.69 58.14 -26.34
CA SER A 26 83.17 57.60 -27.62
C SER A 26 82.33 56.31 -27.47
N LYS A 27 82.67 55.46 -26.51
CA LYS A 27 81.88 54.25 -26.20
C LYS A 27 80.61 54.60 -25.42
N PHE A 28 80.65 55.67 -24.64
CA PHE A 28 79.51 56.19 -23.90
C PHE A 28 78.46 56.79 -24.85
N GLU A 29 78.85 57.56 -25.88
CA GLU A 29 77.94 58.13 -26.90
C GLU A 29 77.15 57.05 -27.67
N ARG A 30 77.83 55.99 -28.13
CA ARG A 30 77.17 54.84 -28.80
C ARG A 30 76.26 54.08 -27.85
N LEU A 31 76.60 54.02 -26.56
CA LEU A 31 75.78 53.38 -25.54
C LEU A 31 74.50 54.19 -25.28
N ILE A 32 74.58 55.52 -25.13
CA ILE A 32 73.41 56.39 -24.99
C ILE A 32 72.49 56.28 -26.21
N SER A 33 73.05 56.36 -27.43
CA SER A 33 72.26 56.19 -28.67
C SER A 33 71.55 54.83 -28.71
N THR A 34 72.22 53.75 -28.28
CA THR A 34 71.61 52.41 -28.21
C THR A 34 70.54 52.30 -27.12
N ILE A 35 70.76 52.96 -25.97
CA ILE A 35 69.81 52.97 -24.86
C ILE A 35 68.53 53.69 -25.30
N VAL A 36 68.62 54.92 -25.82
CA VAL A 36 67.49 55.72 -26.30
C VAL A 36 66.67 54.94 -27.34
N MET A 37 67.33 54.34 -28.33
CA MET A 37 66.63 53.63 -29.42
C MET A 37 66.00 52.29 -28.99
N LYS A 38 66.52 51.64 -27.94
CA LYS A 38 65.96 50.39 -27.41
C LYS A 38 64.89 50.62 -26.35
N SER A 39 64.97 51.71 -25.60
CA SER A 39 63.96 52.06 -24.60
C SER A 39 62.73 52.70 -25.24
N TRP A 40 62.85 53.30 -26.43
CA TRP A 40 61.73 54.00 -27.06
C TRP A 40 60.53 53.08 -27.32
N PRO A 41 59.31 53.52 -26.96
CA PRO A 41 58.11 52.71 -27.10
C PRO A 41 57.73 52.52 -28.57
N LYS A 42 57.27 51.31 -28.93
CA LYS A 42 56.88 50.93 -30.29
C LYS A 42 55.44 50.43 -30.35
N THR A 43 54.76 50.68 -31.47
CA THR A 43 53.43 50.11 -31.77
C THR A 43 53.53 48.61 -32.06
N GLY A 44 52.40 47.90 -32.07
CA GLY A 44 52.35 46.46 -32.41
C GLY A 44 52.91 46.12 -33.80
N ASN A 45 53.03 47.13 -34.67
CA ASN A 45 53.60 47.03 -36.02
C ASN A 45 55.11 47.36 -36.05
N GLY A 46 55.73 47.68 -34.91
CA GLY A 46 57.16 47.96 -34.78
C GLY A 46 57.58 49.41 -35.04
N GLU A 47 56.64 50.32 -35.32
CA GLU A 47 56.89 51.75 -35.51
C GLU A 47 57.05 52.47 -34.17
N TYR A 48 57.88 53.52 -34.13
CA TYR A 48 58.08 54.31 -32.91
C TYR A 48 56.85 55.17 -32.59
N LEU A 49 56.47 55.23 -31.31
CA LEU A 49 55.37 56.10 -30.86
C LEU A 49 55.80 57.56 -30.85
N GLU A 50 54.94 58.45 -31.39
CA GLU A 50 55.23 59.87 -31.60
C GLU A 50 54.22 60.84 -30.97
N GLY A 51 53.10 60.33 -30.41
CA GLY A 51 52.13 61.17 -29.72
C GLY A 51 52.70 61.75 -28.42
N GLU A 52 52.49 63.06 -28.19
CA GLU A 52 53.01 63.79 -27.01
C GLU A 52 52.73 63.05 -25.69
N ASP A 53 51.50 62.54 -25.50
CA ASP A 53 51.10 61.81 -24.30
C ASP A 53 51.89 60.51 -24.08
N CYS A 54 52.14 59.75 -25.14
CA CYS A 54 52.87 58.48 -25.09
C CYS A 54 54.35 58.71 -24.85
N VAL A 55 54.89 59.77 -25.44
CA VAL A 55 56.29 60.17 -25.26
C VAL A 55 56.51 60.64 -23.82
N VAL A 56 55.65 61.50 -23.27
CA VAL A 56 55.78 61.95 -21.88
C VAL A 56 55.53 60.81 -20.88
N GLU A 57 54.58 59.91 -21.14
CA GLU A 57 54.41 58.71 -20.33
C GLU A 57 55.66 57.83 -20.31
N HIS A 58 56.31 57.66 -21.46
CA HIS A 58 57.57 56.95 -21.53
C HIS A 58 58.64 57.65 -20.70
N LEU A 59 58.81 58.97 -20.84
CA LEU A 59 59.79 59.75 -20.08
C LEU A 59 59.59 59.65 -18.57
N LEU A 60 58.34 59.69 -18.11
CA LEU A 60 57.99 59.61 -16.69
C LEU A 60 58.20 58.20 -16.09
N ASN A 61 58.13 57.14 -16.92
CA ASN A 61 58.34 55.77 -16.46
C ASN A 61 59.76 55.25 -16.74
N TRP A 62 60.54 55.97 -17.54
CA TRP A 62 61.89 55.55 -17.93
C TRP A 62 62.90 55.97 -16.86
N SER A 63 63.38 55.00 -16.09
CA SER A 63 64.33 55.19 -14.99
C SER A 63 65.62 55.94 -15.36
N MET A 64 66.03 55.85 -16.63
CA MET A 64 67.24 56.51 -17.12
C MET A 64 66.98 57.89 -17.74
N ALA A 65 65.72 58.32 -17.87
CA ALA A 65 65.38 59.60 -18.50
C ALA A 65 66.13 60.75 -17.82
N LYS A 66 66.03 60.86 -16.49
CA LYS A 66 66.72 61.89 -15.71
C LYS A 66 68.23 61.92 -16.00
N SER A 67 68.91 60.78 -15.90
CA SER A 67 70.35 60.72 -16.12
C SER A 67 70.75 61.02 -17.58
N VAL A 68 69.95 60.59 -18.56
CA VAL A 68 70.19 60.85 -19.97
C VAL A 68 70.00 62.34 -20.31
N PHE A 69 68.92 62.97 -19.82
CA PHE A 69 68.66 64.40 -20.04
C PHE A 69 69.56 65.32 -19.18
N GLN A 70 69.99 64.91 -17.98
CA GLN A 70 70.98 65.67 -17.18
C GLN A 70 72.32 65.76 -17.90
N VAL A 71 72.79 64.66 -18.50
CA VAL A 71 74.03 64.65 -19.28
C VAL A 71 73.93 65.55 -20.52
N GLN A 72 72.74 65.65 -21.11
CA GLN A 72 72.44 66.57 -22.21
C GLN A 72 72.48 68.04 -21.78
N GLY A 73 71.81 68.39 -20.67
CA GLY A 73 71.74 69.77 -20.16
C GLY A 73 73.09 70.32 -19.69
N GLU A 74 73.95 69.49 -19.11
CA GLU A 74 75.30 69.88 -18.65
C GLU A 74 76.32 70.04 -19.80
N ASN A 75 76.08 69.44 -20.97
CA ASN A 75 77.01 69.43 -22.12
C ASN A 75 76.27 69.53 -23.46
N LEU A 76 75.93 70.77 -23.88
CA LEU A 76 75.30 71.07 -25.18
C LEU A 76 76.04 70.50 -26.41
N LYS A 77 77.35 70.21 -26.30
CA LYS A 77 78.18 69.63 -27.38
C LYS A 77 78.04 68.10 -27.54
N MET A 78 77.36 67.42 -26.62
CA MET A 78 77.26 65.95 -26.60
C MET A 78 76.14 65.43 -27.52
N ILE A 79 75.12 66.27 -27.77
CA ILE A 79 74.02 65.96 -28.71
C ILE A 79 74.57 65.74 -30.13
N ASP A 80 75.62 66.47 -30.52
CA ASP A 80 76.19 66.41 -31.87
C ASP A 80 76.83 65.05 -32.22
N HIS A 81 77.15 64.23 -31.22
CA HIS A 81 77.82 62.94 -31.39
C HIS A 81 76.89 61.71 -31.25
N LEU A 82 75.60 61.91 -30.97
CA LEU A 82 74.61 60.84 -31.03
C LEU A 82 74.31 60.44 -32.49
N SER A 83 73.74 59.25 -32.72
CA SER A 83 73.20 58.91 -34.06
C SER A 83 72.04 59.83 -34.42
N ASP A 84 71.86 60.18 -35.69
CA ASP A 84 70.81 61.10 -36.15
C ASP A 84 69.41 60.69 -35.67
N ASP A 85 69.06 59.40 -35.76
CA ASP A 85 67.79 58.87 -35.24
C ASP A 85 67.61 59.06 -33.72
N ALA A 86 68.70 58.97 -32.95
CA ALA A 86 68.65 59.17 -31.51
C ALA A 86 68.53 60.65 -31.16
N LYS A 87 69.17 61.55 -31.93
CA LYS A 87 68.99 63.01 -31.78
C LYS A 87 67.55 63.41 -32.05
N GLU A 88 66.96 62.90 -33.14
CA GLU A 88 65.56 63.16 -33.49
C GLU A 88 64.63 62.77 -32.34
N ARG A 89 64.80 61.57 -31.76
CA ARG A 89 63.98 61.10 -30.63
C ARG A 89 64.19 61.92 -29.35
N MET A 90 65.42 62.36 -29.08
CA MET A 90 65.70 63.27 -27.95
C MET A 90 65.04 64.64 -28.13
N VAL A 91 65.01 65.18 -29.36
CA VAL A 91 64.29 66.43 -29.69
C VAL A 91 62.78 66.24 -29.55
N VAL A 92 62.23 65.12 -30.04
CA VAL A 92 60.80 64.77 -29.85
C VAL A 92 60.45 64.65 -28.37
N ALA A 93 61.32 64.05 -27.56
CA ALA A 93 61.13 63.97 -26.10
C ALA A 93 61.18 65.34 -25.41
N SER A 94 62.18 66.17 -25.71
CA SER A 94 62.29 67.51 -25.10
C SER A 94 61.13 68.42 -25.50
N SER A 95 60.73 68.41 -26.77
CA SER A 95 59.59 69.20 -27.25
C SER A 95 58.26 68.72 -26.67
N ALA A 96 58.01 67.40 -26.62
CA ALA A 96 56.81 66.85 -26.00
C ALA A 96 56.75 67.15 -24.48
N PHE A 97 57.88 67.04 -23.77
CA PHE A 97 57.94 67.34 -22.34
C PHE A 97 57.74 68.84 -22.06
N SER A 98 58.35 69.73 -22.85
CA SER A 98 58.15 71.19 -22.72
C SER A 98 56.69 71.55 -23.00
N SER A 99 56.11 71.03 -24.09
CA SER A 99 54.70 71.21 -24.44
C SER A 99 53.77 70.77 -23.31
N VAL A 100 53.96 69.57 -22.74
CA VAL A 100 53.14 69.09 -21.61
C VAL A 100 53.38 69.91 -20.34
N SER A 101 54.61 70.36 -20.08
CA SER A 101 54.92 71.21 -18.93
C SER A 101 54.18 72.55 -19.00
N ASP A 102 54.20 73.21 -20.15
CA ASP A 102 53.46 74.45 -20.40
C ASP A 102 51.94 74.24 -20.26
N LYS A 103 51.43 73.11 -20.75
CA LYS A 103 50.02 72.72 -20.61
C LYS A 103 49.62 72.48 -19.14
N VAL A 104 50.48 71.87 -18.32
CA VAL A 104 50.24 71.70 -16.86
C VAL A 104 50.18 73.06 -16.16
N ILE A 105 51.11 73.97 -16.47
CA ILE A 105 51.20 75.30 -15.86
C ILE A 105 49.95 76.12 -16.19
N ASN A 106 49.54 76.13 -17.46
CA ASN A 106 48.41 76.92 -17.93
C ASN A 106 47.05 76.24 -17.68
N GLY A 107 47.05 74.94 -17.38
CA GLY A 107 45.84 74.13 -17.15
C GLY A 107 45.10 73.70 -18.43
N ASN A 108 45.61 74.05 -19.61
CA ASN A 108 45.14 73.51 -20.89
C ASN A 108 45.79 72.15 -21.18
N ILE A 109 45.52 71.18 -20.31
CA ILE A 109 46.04 69.81 -20.40
C ILE A 109 44.89 68.81 -20.42
N GLN A 110 45.01 67.79 -21.27
CA GLN A 110 44.04 66.69 -21.31
C GLN A 110 44.05 65.90 -20.01
N MET A 111 42.87 65.52 -19.51
CA MET A 111 42.71 64.81 -18.23
C MET A 111 43.53 63.50 -18.15
N LYS A 112 43.59 62.72 -19.24
CA LYS A 112 44.43 61.50 -19.30
C LYS A 112 45.93 61.80 -19.13
N THR A 113 46.39 62.92 -19.67
CA THR A 113 47.81 63.31 -19.67
C THR A 113 48.18 63.89 -18.31
N LEU A 114 47.27 64.67 -17.73
CA LEU A 114 47.41 65.17 -16.36
C LEU A 114 47.46 64.02 -15.35
N SER A 115 46.59 63.01 -15.49
CA SER A 115 46.60 61.81 -14.63
C SER A 115 47.96 61.09 -14.66
N LYS A 116 48.56 60.93 -15.85
CA LYS A 116 49.89 60.34 -16.01
C LYS A 116 50.97 61.17 -15.32
N VAL A 117 50.92 62.50 -15.44
CA VAL A 117 51.85 63.42 -14.76
C VAL A 117 51.72 63.30 -13.24
N LEU A 118 50.50 63.35 -12.70
CA LEU A 118 50.24 63.26 -11.25
C LEU A 118 50.68 61.91 -10.67
N SER A 119 50.52 60.81 -11.43
CA SER A 119 50.96 59.48 -11.03
C SER A 119 52.48 59.38 -10.84
N ARG A 120 53.25 60.23 -11.54
CA ARG A 120 54.71 60.32 -11.50
C ARG A 120 55.19 61.72 -11.10
N ARG A 121 54.50 62.34 -10.12
CA ARG A 121 54.74 63.73 -9.67
C ARG A 121 56.22 64.03 -9.36
N THR A 122 56.91 63.09 -8.70
CA THR A 122 58.32 63.25 -8.31
C THR A 122 59.24 63.26 -9.52
N THR A 123 59.10 62.29 -10.41
CA THR A 123 59.89 62.19 -11.66
C THR A 123 59.62 63.39 -12.57
N PHE A 124 58.38 63.86 -12.65
CA PHE A 124 58.02 65.05 -13.42
C PHE A 124 58.72 66.31 -12.89
N ILE A 125 58.69 66.56 -11.57
CA ILE A 125 59.40 67.68 -10.94
C ILE A 125 60.91 67.57 -11.15
N GLU A 126 61.49 66.36 -11.04
CA GLU A 126 62.92 66.16 -11.27
C GLU A 126 63.35 66.45 -12.70
N LEU A 127 62.51 66.11 -13.70
CA LEU A 127 62.76 66.41 -15.10
C LEU A 127 62.59 67.90 -15.43
N LEU A 128 61.64 68.60 -14.80
CA LEU A 128 61.44 70.05 -14.95
C LEU A 128 62.67 70.89 -14.56
N LYS A 129 63.52 70.37 -13.65
CA LYS A 129 64.74 71.05 -13.20
C LYS A 129 65.89 71.00 -14.20
N ILE A 130 65.80 70.15 -15.23
CA ILE A 130 66.87 69.96 -16.21
C ILE A 130 66.79 71.07 -17.26
N ASP A 131 67.89 71.82 -17.43
CA ASP A 131 67.99 72.87 -18.43
C ASP A 131 67.82 72.28 -19.85
N GLY A 132 66.90 72.86 -20.63
CA GLY A 132 66.53 72.38 -21.97
C GLY A 132 65.24 71.54 -22.05
N LEU A 133 64.63 71.17 -20.91
CA LEU A 133 63.31 70.52 -20.86
C LEU A 133 62.16 71.46 -20.49
N CYS A 134 62.44 72.50 -19.70
CA CYS A 134 61.51 73.57 -19.37
C CYS A 134 62.28 74.89 -19.17
N GLU A 135 61.89 75.95 -19.87
CA GLU A 135 62.56 77.26 -19.77
C GLU A 135 61.91 78.20 -18.74
N ASP A 136 60.77 77.82 -18.15
CA ASP A 136 60.12 78.61 -17.12
C ASP A 136 60.86 78.48 -15.79
N GLY A 137 61.58 79.56 -15.42
CA GLY A 137 62.36 79.62 -14.18
C GLY A 137 61.54 79.38 -12.90
N ARG A 138 60.22 79.57 -12.93
CA ARG A 138 59.31 79.28 -11.80
C ARG A 138 59.22 77.78 -11.50
N CYS A 139 59.48 76.93 -12.49
CA CYS A 139 59.46 75.47 -12.35
C CYS A 139 60.64 74.90 -11.54
N LYS A 140 61.65 75.72 -11.22
CA LYS A 140 62.83 75.32 -10.44
C LYS A 140 62.57 75.26 -8.93
N ASP A 141 61.49 75.89 -8.44
CA ASP A 141 61.07 75.80 -7.04
C ASP A 141 60.11 74.62 -6.80
N ASP A 142 60.58 73.64 -6.01
CA ASP A 142 59.79 72.47 -5.63
C ASP A 142 58.51 72.86 -4.90
N THR A 143 58.56 73.91 -4.08
CA THR A 143 57.42 74.30 -3.24
C THR A 143 56.26 74.81 -4.07
N THR A 144 56.56 75.70 -5.03
CA THR A 144 55.59 76.27 -5.97
C THR A 144 55.03 75.23 -6.92
N MET A 145 55.87 74.33 -7.46
CA MET A 145 55.41 73.27 -8.35
C MET A 145 54.62 72.17 -7.64
N ASN A 146 55.00 71.76 -6.43
CA ASN A 146 54.20 70.83 -5.64
C ASN A 146 52.83 71.44 -5.29
N ARG A 147 52.78 72.75 -5.00
CA ARG A 147 51.51 73.45 -4.77
C ARG A 147 50.62 73.45 -6.02
N LEU A 148 51.19 73.77 -7.19
CA LEU A 148 50.45 73.74 -8.45
C LEU A 148 49.93 72.33 -8.78
N LEU A 149 50.78 71.30 -8.65
CA LEU A 149 50.36 69.92 -8.90
C LEU A 149 49.28 69.45 -7.91
N ARG A 150 49.33 69.91 -6.65
CA ARG A 150 48.25 69.68 -5.69
C ARG A 150 46.94 70.33 -6.15
N PHE A 151 46.98 71.59 -6.62
CA PHE A 151 45.79 72.22 -7.18
C PHE A 151 45.27 71.45 -8.39
N ARG A 152 46.14 70.99 -9.30
CA ARG A 152 45.74 70.16 -10.44
C ARG A 152 45.15 68.80 -10.03
N GLU A 153 45.66 68.21 -8.95
CA GLU A 153 45.12 66.98 -8.34
C GLU A 153 43.70 67.25 -7.79
N GLU A 154 43.51 68.31 -7.00
CA GLU A 154 42.21 68.74 -6.45
C GLU A 154 41.19 69.09 -7.55
N GLU A 155 41.59 69.84 -8.57
CA GLU A 155 40.74 70.21 -9.71
C GLU A 155 40.31 68.98 -10.52
N MET A 156 41.25 68.07 -10.81
CA MET A 156 40.97 66.82 -11.51
C MET A 156 40.02 65.92 -10.70
N GLU A 157 40.21 65.85 -9.38
CA GLU A 157 39.32 65.16 -8.46
C GLU A 157 37.92 65.79 -8.44
N ASN A 158 37.84 67.13 -8.43
CA ASN A 158 36.58 67.86 -8.48
C ASN A 158 35.81 67.56 -9.77
N VAL A 159 36.45 67.59 -10.95
CA VAL A 159 35.79 67.23 -12.23
C VAL A 159 35.26 65.79 -12.17
N ASN A 160 36.09 64.85 -11.72
CA ASN A 160 35.72 63.45 -11.65
C ASN A 160 34.56 63.20 -10.66
N SER A 161 34.58 63.86 -9.50
CA SER A 161 33.52 63.81 -8.49
C SER A 161 32.22 64.42 -9.04
N TYR A 162 32.30 65.60 -9.67
CA TYR A 162 31.15 66.30 -10.24
C TYR A 162 30.52 65.52 -11.40
N LYS A 163 31.35 64.90 -12.25
CA LYS A 163 30.86 64.00 -13.30
C LYS A 163 30.08 62.82 -12.71
N LYS A 164 30.60 62.16 -11.66
CA LYS A 164 29.88 61.06 -10.99
C LYS A 164 28.56 61.51 -10.37
N MET A 165 28.50 62.72 -9.81
CA MET A 165 27.26 63.30 -9.28
C MET A 165 26.24 63.57 -10.39
N VAL A 166 26.68 64.17 -11.50
CA VAL A 166 25.84 64.43 -12.69
C VAL A 166 25.35 63.14 -13.32
N GLU A 167 26.21 62.13 -13.44
CA GLU A 167 25.84 60.79 -13.91
C GLU A 167 24.71 60.20 -13.05
N GLY A 168 24.83 60.31 -11.72
CA GLY A 168 23.77 59.91 -10.80
C GLY A 168 22.46 60.67 -11.03
N LEU A 169 22.54 61.99 -11.20
CA LEU A 169 21.38 62.83 -11.48
C LEU A 169 20.72 62.44 -12.81
N VAL A 170 21.50 62.16 -13.86
CA VAL A 170 21.00 61.74 -15.17
C VAL A 170 20.28 60.39 -15.06
N ILE A 171 20.88 59.40 -14.38
CA ILE A 171 20.25 58.08 -14.16
C ILE A 171 18.88 58.23 -13.50
N ILE A 172 18.79 59.03 -12.44
CA ILE A 172 17.53 59.30 -11.73
C ILE A 172 16.52 60.01 -12.65
N CYS A 173 16.96 61.00 -13.43
CA CYS A 173 16.08 61.70 -14.37
C CYS A 173 15.55 60.76 -15.47
N LEU A 174 16.36 59.81 -15.95
CA LEU A 174 15.95 58.79 -16.92
C LEU A 174 14.94 57.80 -16.30
N GLN A 175 15.12 57.40 -15.04
CA GLN A 175 14.11 56.60 -14.34
C GLN A 175 12.77 57.34 -14.21
N LEU A 176 12.80 58.64 -13.93
CA LEU A 176 11.59 59.47 -13.88
C LEU A 176 10.91 59.63 -15.24
N GLN A 177 11.64 59.48 -16.36
CA GLN A 177 11.06 59.54 -17.71
C GLN A 177 10.05 58.42 -18.00
N GLU A 178 10.07 57.32 -17.23
CA GLU A 178 9.07 56.24 -17.35
C GLU A 178 7.66 56.71 -16.97
N HIS A 179 7.55 57.74 -16.12
CA HIS A 179 6.28 58.23 -15.59
C HIS A 179 5.99 59.71 -15.91
N LEU A 180 7.02 60.52 -16.19
CA LEU A 180 6.93 61.97 -16.35
C LEU A 180 7.75 62.46 -17.56
N LYS A 181 7.38 63.62 -18.13
CA LYS A 181 8.16 64.22 -19.23
C LYS A 181 9.29 65.10 -18.68
N VAL A 182 10.51 64.55 -18.63
CA VAL A 182 11.70 65.22 -18.05
C VAL A 182 12.63 65.80 -19.12
N ASP A 183 13.06 67.04 -18.95
CA ASP A 183 14.06 67.70 -19.81
C ASP A 183 15.49 67.54 -19.24
N VAL A 184 16.23 66.58 -19.78
CA VAL A 184 17.61 66.26 -19.36
C VAL A 184 18.59 66.14 -20.54
N LYS A 185 18.15 66.40 -21.78
CA LYS A 185 18.92 66.09 -23.01
C LYS A 185 20.27 66.82 -23.07
N GLU A 186 20.32 68.09 -22.66
CA GLU A 186 21.58 68.84 -22.65
C GLU A 186 22.59 68.27 -21.65
N LEU A 187 22.12 67.92 -20.45
CA LEU A 187 22.96 67.38 -19.38
C LEU A 187 23.46 65.96 -19.74
N GLU A 188 22.60 65.15 -20.36
CA GLU A 188 22.95 63.82 -20.87
C GLU A 188 24.06 63.91 -21.94
N LEU A 189 23.91 64.78 -22.94
CA LEU A 189 24.92 65.01 -23.98
C LEU A 189 26.26 65.47 -23.39
N LYS A 190 26.22 66.33 -22.36
CA LYS A 190 27.43 66.77 -21.66
C LYS A 190 28.08 65.64 -20.86
N ASN A 191 27.30 64.76 -20.23
CA ASN A 191 27.80 63.61 -19.45
C ASN A 191 28.42 62.51 -20.33
N GLN A 192 27.88 62.28 -21.53
CA GLN A 192 28.38 61.28 -22.49
C GLN A 192 29.75 61.64 -23.09
N LYS A 193 30.21 62.90 -22.99
CA LYS A 193 31.53 63.29 -23.50
C LYS A 193 32.66 62.59 -22.74
N ASN A 194 33.68 62.20 -23.50
CA ASN A 194 34.89 61.59 -22.94
C ASN A 194 35.76 62.65 -22.28
N ILE A 195 35.67 62.75 -20.94
CA ILE A 195 36.43 63.70 -20.15
C ILE A 195 37.94 63.49 -20.25
N ASP A 196 38.41 62.27 -20.55
CA ASP A 196 39.84 61.95 -20.66
C ASP A 196 40.51 62.68 -21.83
N GLN A 197 39.74 63.07 -22.84
CA GLN A 197 40.23 63.79 -24.03
C GLN A 197 40.01 65.30 -23.96
N MET A 198 39.17 65.77 -23.02
CA MET A 198 38.92 67.19 -22.78
C MET A 198 40.02 67.79 -21.91
N THR A 199 40.21 69.10 -22.02
CA THR A 199 41.23 69.83 -21.26
C THR A 199 40.64 70.39 -19.96
N LEU A 200 41.46 70.51 -18.91
CA LEU A 200 40.98 70.88 -17.57
C LEU A 200 40.30 72.26 -17.52
N ASP A 201 40.77 73.21 -18.32
CA ASP A 201 40.22 74.56 -18.47
C ASP A 201 38.85 74.61 -19.15
N GLU A 202 38.43 73.55 -19.86
CA GLU A 202 37.05 73.42 -20.36
C GLU A 202 36.04 73.16 -19.24
N PHE A 203 36.50 72.66 -18.08
CA PHE A 203 35.64 72.32 -16.95
C PHE A 203 35.47 73.44 -15.91
N MET A 204 36.51 74.27 -15.74
CA MET A 204 36.59 75.27 -14.67
C MET A 204 37.61 76.38 -14.95
N GLU A 205 37.51 77.48 -14.20
CA GLU A 205 38.61 78.42 -14.07
C GLU A 205 39.72 77.78 -13.22
N VAL A 206 40.85 77.44 -13.84
CA VAL A 206 41.98 76.75 -13.19
C VAL A 206 42.88 77.68 -12.39
N HIS A 207 43.48 77.17 -11.32
CA HIS A 207 44.47 77.88 -10.51
C HIS A 207 45.69 78.24 -11.36
N ARG A 208 46.09 79.51 -11.32
CA ARG A 208 47.31 80.02 -11.95
C ARG A 208 48.48 79.99 -10.98
N LEU A 209 49.69 79.82 -11.52
CA LEU A 209 50.93 79.74 -10.73
C LEU A 209 51.17 81.00 -9.85
N ASP A 210 50.84 82.18 -10.38
CA ASP A 210 51.13 83.51 -9.78
C ASP A 210 49.87 84.40 -9.57
N GLY A 211 48.66 83.83 -9.65
CA GLY A 211 47.41 84.62 -9.72
C GLY A 211 46.72 84.88 -8.37
N GLN A 212 45.95 85.97 -8.30
CA GLN A 212 44.83 86.08 -7.34
C GLN A 212 43.74 85.11 -7.78
N THR A 213 43.31 84.22 -6.90
CA THR A 213 42.20 83.30 -7.11
C THR A 213 40.88 84.07 -7.03
N SER A 214 40.00 83.89 -8.01
CA SER A 214 38.60 84.32 -7.93
C SER A 214 37.85 83.38 -6.95
N ASP A 215 36.69 83.82 -6.44
CA ASP A 215 35.84 82.98 -5.57
C ASP A 215 35.32 81.71 -6.28
N VAL A 216 35.41 81.65 -7.61
CA VAL A 216 34.95 80.52 -8.46
C VAL A 216 36.10 79.70 -9.05
N THR A 217 37.35 80.05 -8.74
CA THR A 217 38.53 79.30 -9.21
C THR A 217 38.52 77.90 -8.59
N GLY A 218 38.63 76.86 -9.43
CA GLY A 218 38.56 75.46 -9.00
C GLY A 218 37.15 74.86 -8.90
N GLU A 219 36.09 75.63 -9.18
CA GLU A 219 34.71 75.14 -9.23
C GLU A 219 34.30 74.65 -10.63
N VAL A 220 33.65 73.49 -10.71
CA VAL A 220 33.22 72.88 -11.97
C VAL A 220 31.99 73.62 -12.53
N THR A 221 32.15 74.33 -13.64
CA THR A 221 31.08 75.13 -14.27
C THR A 221 30.48 74.50 -15.54
N TYR A 222 31.18 73.54 -16.15
CA TYR A 222 30.80 72.92 -17.43
C TYR A 222 29.36 72.35 -17.48
N PHE A 223 28.89 71.77 -16.39
CA PHE A 223 27.56 71.15 -16.31
C PHE A 223 26.42 72.15 -16.09
N ASN A 224 26.72 73.41 -15.76
CA ASN A 224 25.76 74.51 -15.58
C ASN A 224 24.61 74.19 -14.58
N LEU A 225 24.93 73.56 -13.46
CA LEU A 225 23.97 73.29 -12.38
C LEU A 225 23.85 74.49 -11.43
N CYS A 226 22.62 74.85 -11.07
CA CYS A 226 22.37 75.82 -10.00
C CYS A 226 22.70 75.22 -8.61
N ASN A 227 22.85 76.05 -7.58
CA ASN A 227 23.17 75.58 -6.23
C ASN A 227 22.18 74.51 -5.71
N ALA A 228 20.88 74.67 -5.98
CA ALA A 228 19.85 73.71 -5.56
C ALA A 228 19.99 72.35 -6.25
N THR A 229 20.20 72.33 -7.58
CA THR A 229 20.39 71.10 -8.37
C THR A 229 21.74 70.44 -8.10
N SER A 230 22.78 71.22 -7.79
CA SER A 230 24.08 70.72 -7.33
C SER A 230 23.97 70.04 -5.95
N GLN A 231 23.25 70.64 -5.01
CA GLN A 231 22.98 70.02 -3.70
C GLN A 231 22.13 68.76 -3.82
N MET A 232 21.15 68.75 -4.73
CA MET A 232 20.39 67.56 -5.09
C MET A 232 21.31 66.46 -5.62
N ALA A 233 22.16 66.76 -6.61
CA ALA A 233 23.09 65.79 -7.19
C ALA A 233 24.06 65.22 -6.13
N PHE A 234 24.56 66.06 -5.23
CA PHE A 234 25.42 65.64 -4.12
C PHE A 234 24.70 64.67 -3.18
N LYS A 235 23.49 65.01 -2.73
CA LYS A 235 22.68 64.15 -1.86
C LYS A 235 22.29 62.85 -2.57
N LEU A 236 21.89 62.92 -3.84
CA LEU A 236 21.57 61.77 -4.67
C LEU A 236 22.76 60.83 -4.80
N ASN A 237 23.96 61.33 -5.07
CA ASN A 237 25.15 60.48 -5.18
C ASN A 237 25.41 59.66 -3.91
N ALA A 238 25.05 60.19 -2.74
CA ALA A 238 25.17 59.47 -1.47
C ALA A 238 24.14 58.34 -1.31
N VAL A 239 22.91 58.52 -1.80
CA VAL A 239 21.76 57.62 -1.54
C VAL A 239 21.22 56.88 -2.76
N ARG A 240 21.69 57.14 -3.98
CA ARG A 240 21.14 56.58 -5.24
C ARG A 240 21.21 55.05 -5.35
N GLU A 241 22.13 54.44 -4.60
CA GLU A 241 22.29 52.97 -4.52
C GLU A 241 21.26 52.35 -3.56
N SER A 242 20.50 53.18 -2.84
CA SER A 242 19.47 52.73 -1.91
C SER A 242 18.20 52.35 -2.63
N PHE A 243 17.71 51.14 -2.39
CA PHE A 243 16.46 50.67 -2.97
C PHE A 243 15.26 51.32 -2.28
N ILE A 244 15.32 51.53 -0.96
CA ILE A 244 14.29 52.30 -0.22
C ILE A 244 14.17 53.73 -0.78
N PHE A 245 15.28 54.35 -1.17
CA PHE A 245 15.25 55.68 -1.81
C PHE A 245 14.60 55.60 -3.20
N ALA A 246 14.96 54.60 -4.02
CA ALA A 246 14.35 54.39 -5.33
C ALA A 246 12.82 54.17 -5.23
N MET A 247 12.36 53.39 -4.24
CA MET A 247 10.93 53.23 -3.94
C MET A 247 10.25 54.56 -3.59
N CYS A 248 10.87 55.37 -2.73
CA CYS A 248 10.31 56.69 -2.37
C CYS A 248 10.19 57.60 -3.60
N LEU A 249 11.18 57.53 -4.50
CA LEU A 249 11.23 58.32 -5.71
C LEU A 249 10.13 57.89 -6.70
N GLU A 250 10.00 56.59 -6.92
CA GLU A 250 8.97 56.00 -7.80
C GLU A 250 7.55 56.30 -7.28
N TYR A 251 7.34 56.21 -5.95
CA TYR A 251 6.08 56.58 -5.32
C TYR A 251 5.70 58.04 -5.61
N GLN A 252 6.63 58.98 -5.39
CA GLN A 252 6.40 60.40 -5.65
C GLN A 252 6.15 60.68 -7.14
N ALA A 253 6.86 59.98 -8.04
CA ALA A 253 6.66 60.10 -9.49
C ALA A 253 5.27 59.62 -9.92
N LYS A 254 4.81 58.48 -9.41
CA LYS A 254 3.46 57.93 -9.68
C LYS A 254 2.36 58.81 -9.12
N GLU A 255 2.51 59.32 -7.90
CA GLU A 255 1.53 60.21 -7.27
C GLU A 255 1.29 61.49 -8.12
N LEU A 256 2.35 62.04 -8.71
CA LEU A 256 2.26 63.21 -9.58
C LEU A 256 1.70 62.86 -10.97
N SER A 257 2.03 61.69 -11.52
CA SER A 257 1.45 61.20 -12.78
C SER A 257 -0.08 61.05 -12.70
N HIS A 258 -0.60 60.50 -11.60
CA HIS A 258 -2.04 60.35 -11.40
C HIS A 258 -2.80 61.68 -11.26
N LYS A 259 -2.15 62.74 -10.75
CA LYS A 259 -2.73 64.09 -10.64
C LYS A 259 -2.88 64.81 -11.98
N HIS A 260 -2.29 64.30 -13.06
CA HIS A 260 -2.35 64.89 -14.41
C HIS A 260 -3.36 64.23 -15.36
N ILE A 261 -4.13 63.23 -14.90
CA ILE A 261 -5.19 62.60 -15.72
C ILE A 261 -6.35 63.60 -15.99
N ASP A 262 -6.53 64.63 -15.16
CA ASP A 262 -7.63 65.61 -15.26
C ASP A 262 -7.25 66.96 -15.92
N THR A 263 -6.02 67.13 -16.43
CA THR A 263 -5.56 68.39 -17.06
C THR A 263 -4.81 68.14 -18.36
N ASP A 264 -5.30 68.67 -19.48
CA ASP A 264 -4.75 68.51 -20.85
C ASP A 264 -3.35 69.13 -21.09
N GLU A 265 -2.68 69.68 -20.06
CA GLU A 265 -1.33 70.25 -20.16
C GLU A 265 -0.28 69.29 -19.58
N ILE A 266 0.51 68.65 -20.45
CA ILE A 266 1.66 67.83 -20.04
C ILE A 266 2.80 68.77 -19.59
N GLU A 267 2.92 68.99 -18.28
CA GLU A 267 4.01 69.76 -17.67
C GLU A 267 5.37 69.11 -17.98
N VAL A 268 6.33 69.89 -18.49
CA VAL A 268 7.71 69.43 -18.70
C VAL A 268 8.51 69.71 -17.43
N TYR A 269 9.08 68.67 -16.84
CA TYR A 269 9.84 68.76 -15.60
C TYR A 269 11.30 69.10 -15.90
N THR A 270 11.69 70.35 -15.60
CA THR A 270 13.10 70.78 -15.59
C THR A 270 13.78 70.37 -14.27
N LEU A 271 15.11 70.43 -14.21
CA LEU A 271 15.87 70.03 -13.01
C LEU A 271 15.46 70.78 -11.73
N ASP A 272 15.06 72.05 -11.83
CA ASP A 272 14.58 72.84 -10.68
C ASP A 272 13.19 72.39 -10.20
N VAL A 273 12.33 72.00 -11.14
CA VAL A 273 10.99 71.45 -10.83
C VAL A 273 11.13 70.06 -10.21
N ILE A 274 12.05 69.22 -10.73
CA ILE A 274 12.37 67.92 -10.12
C ILE A 274 12.88 68.11 -8.69
N HIS A 275 13.77 69.07 -8.46
CA HIS A 275 14.27 69.36 -7.13
C HIS A 275 13.15 69.73 -6.14
N SER A 276 12.27 70.66 -6.53
CA SER A 276 11.23 71.20 -5.65
C SER A 276 10.01 70.29 -5.49
N LYS A 277 9.48 69.71 -6.58
CA LYS A 277 8.24 68.91 -6.55
C LYS A 277 8.46 67.42 -6.24
N ILE A 278 9.64 66.86 -6.58
CA ILE A 278 9.88 65.40 -6.48
C ILE A 278 10.93 65.11 -5.42
N PHE A 279 12.14 65.64 -5.58
CA PHE A 279 13.28 65.26 -4.75
C PHE A 279 13.10 65.68 -3.29
N GLN A 280 12.62 66.90 -3.01
CA GLN A 280 12.38 67.35 -1.63
C GLN A 280 11.40 66.44 -0.88
N GLY A 281 10.21 66.20 -1.44
CA GLY A 281 9.21 65.32 -0.84
C GLY A 281 9.71 63.88 -0.68
N CYS A 282 10.39 63.35 -1.69
CA CYS A 282 11.01 62.03 -1.65
C CYS A 282 12.08 61.93 -0.55
N TYR A 283 12.99 62.91 -0.48
CA TYR A 283 14.10 62.90 0.47
C TYR A 283 13.61 63.12 1.90
N ASP A 284 12.57 63.94 2.12
CA ASP A 284 11.94 64.11 3.42
C ASP A 284 11.23 62.83 3.87
N ASN A 285 10.56 62.11 2.96
CA ASN A 285 9.99 60.80 3.28
C ASN A 285 11.07 59.77 3.61
N TYR A 286 12.14 59.71 2.82
CA TYR A 286 13.28 58.83 3.06
C TYR A 286 13.95 59.12 4.41
N LYS A 287 14.09 60.40 4.76
CA LYS A 287 14.59 60.85 6.07
C LYS A 287 13.64 60.49 7.21
N ARG A 288 12.32 60.63 7.01
CA ARG A 288 11.30 60.19 7.97
C ARG A 288 11.45 58.69 8.26
N ILE A 289 11.57 57.86 7.22
CA ILE A 289 11.78 56.41 7.37
C ILE A 289 13.06 56.14 8.17
N TYR A 290 14.17 56.83 7.87
CA TYR A 290 15.42 56.72 8.64
C TYR A 290 15.23 57.07 10.13
N GLU A 291 14.58 58.19 10.44
CA GLU A 291 14.33 58.63 11.82
C GLU A 291 13.39 57.68 12.57
N SER A 292 12.34 57.20 11.89
CA SER A 292 11.38 56.24 12.41
C SER A 292 12.00 54.85 12.65
N LEU A 293 12.88 54.38 11.77
CA LEU A 293 13.64 53.15 11.98
C LEU A 293 14.62 53.28 13.14
N LYS A 294 15.34 54.40 13.23
CA LYS A 294 16.31 54.63 14.31
C LYS A 294 15.61 54.67 15.67
N SER A 295 14.51 55.42 15.78
CA SER A 295 13.69 55.49 17.00
C SER A 295 12.85 54.23 17.24
N GLY A 296 12.60 53.43 16.19
CA GLY A 296 11.75 52.24 16.22
C GLY A 296 10.26 52.55 16.22
N THR A 297 9.87 53.78 15.88
CA THR A 297 8.48 54.25 15.83
C THR A 297 7.78 53.93 14.52
N LEU A 298 8.50 53.40 13.52
CA LEU A 298 7.94 52.95 12.24
C LEU A 298 6.79 51.97 12.49
N SER A 299 5.64 52.15 11.82
CA SER A 299 4.51 51.24 11.95
C SER A 299 4.82 49.89 11.31
N LEU A 300 4.12 48.83 11.72
CA LEU A 300 4.29 47.51 11.12
C LEU A 300 3.67 47.44 9.71
N GLU A 301 2.66 48.27 9.42
CA GLU A 301 2.15 48.46 8.06
C GLU A 301 3.21 49.09 7.11
N ASP A 302 3.97 50.08 7.60
CA ASP A 302 5.10 50.63 6.86
C ASP A 302 6.20 49.56 6.68
N VAL A 303 6.35 48.64 7.64
CA VAL A 303 7.27 47.49 7.50
C VAL A 303 6.81 46.54 6.39
N ASP A 304 5.53 46.17 6.36
CA ASP A 304 4.96 45.34 5.30
C ASP A 304 5.15 46.00 3.91
N SER A 305 4.86 47.29 3.78
CA SER A 305 4.92 47.96 2.47
C SER A 305 6.35 48.25 1.97
N ILE A 306 7.28 48.57 2.87
CA ILE A 306 8.65 48.98 2.51
C ILE A 306 9.62 47.79 2.52
N PHE A 307 9.47 46.87 3.48
CA PHE A 307 10.48 45.83 3.75
C PHE A 307 10.11 44.43 3.29
N GLU A 308 8.92 44.22 2.71
CA GLU A 308 8.51 42.93 2.14
C GLU A 308 9.50 42.41 1.08
N VAL A 309 10.08 43.30 0.27
CA VAL A 309 11.08 42.97 -0.78
C VAL A 309 12.35 42.34 -0.18
N TYR A 310 12.64 42.60 1.10
CA TYR A 310 13.81 42.09 1.80
C TYR A 310 13.55 40.79 2.58
N LYS A 311 12.35 40.20 2.48
CA LYS A 311 12.10 38.89 3.09
C LYS A 311 13.12 37.88 2.57
N ASP A 312 13.79 37.20 3.50
CA ASP A 312 14.89 36.26 3.26
C ASP A 312 16.17 36.86 2.64
N LYS A 313 16.27 38.20 2.50
CA LYS A 313 17.42 38.94 1.93
C LYS A 313 17.96 40.01 2.89
N TYR A 314 18.15 39.65 4.15
CA TYR A 314 18.52 40.60 5.20
C TYR A 314 19.92 41.22 5.06
N ASP A 315 20.83 40.57 4.31
CA ASP A 315 22.14 41.14 3.99
C ASP A 315 22.04 42.30 2.97
N GLU A 316 21.13 42.20 2.01
CA GLU A 316 20.82 43.29 1.06
C GLU A 316 20.18 44.48 1.80
N MET A 317 19.24 44.18 2.72
CA MET A 317 18.65 45.19 3.60
C MET A 317 19.70 45.89 4.47
N LYS A 318 20.68 45.15 5.00
CA LYS A 318 21.77 45.74 5.78
C LYS A 318 22.57 46.74 4.97
N ASN A 319 22.94 46.38 3.74
CA ASN A 319 23.65 47.29 2.84
C ASN A 319 22.82 48.55 2.59
N ASP A 320 21.51 48.41 2.39
CA ASP A 320 20.64 49.55 2.16
C ASP A 320 20.52 50.48 3.39
N LEU A 321 20.34 49.92 4.59
CA LEU A 321 20.33 50.70 5.83
C LEU A 321 21.68 51.38 6.11
N GLU A 322 22.80 50.76 5.72
CA GLU A 322 24.12 51.40 5.79
C GLU A 322 24.25 52.58 4.82
N ILE A 323 23.58 52.53 3.66
CA ILE A 323 23.44 53.67 2.74
C ILE A 323 22.57 54.75 3.36
N MET A 324 21.44 54.41 4.01
CA MET A 324 20.58 55.37 4.72
C MET A 324 21.33 56.16 5.80
N CYS A 325 22.29 55.55 6.49
CA CYS A 325 23.13 56.25 7.47
C CYS A 325 23.96 57.40 6.86
N ARG A 326 24.15 57.46 5.53
CA ARG A 326 24.84 58.60 4.87
C ARG A 326 24.04 59.91 4.97
N ILE A 327 22.76 59.87 5.35
CA ILE A 327 21.95 61.07 5.68
C ILE A 327 22.54 61.81 6.90
N ASN A 328 23.09 61.09 7.87
CA ASN A 328 23.73 61.65 9.06
C ASN A 328 25.10 61.01 9.30
N LEU A 329 26.17 61.72 8.92
CA LEU A 329 27.55 61.25 9.03
C LEU A 329 28.00 60.96 10.47
N SER A 330 27.28 61.45 11.50
CA SER A 330 27.56 61.18 12.91
C SER A 330 26.83 59.94 13.45
N ASP A 331 26.15 59.16 12.61
CA ASP A 331 25.44 57.95 13.01
C ASP A 331 26.40 56.80 13.37
N ASP A 332 26.16 56.15 14.51
CA ASP A 332 27.01 55.08 15.03
C ASP A 332 26.75 53.69 14.42
N ARG A 333 25.73 53.58 13.55
CA ARG A 333 25.29 52.36 12.84
C ARG A 333 24.89 51.19 13.73
N ARG A 334 24.83 51.38 15.06
CA ARG A 334 24.59 50.30 16.02
C ARG A 334 23.14 49.82 16.01
N TRP A 335 22.21 50.72 15.69
CA TRP A 335 20.78 50.43 15.64
C TRP A 335 20.41 49.48 14.50
N ILE A 336 21.18 49.43 13.40
CA ILE A 336 20.88 48.63 12.19
C ILE A 336 20.70 47.15 12.54
N ARG A 337 21.66 46.56 13.25
CA ARG A 337 21.60 45.12 13.62
C ARG A 337 20.36 44.80 14.44
N ARG A 338 19.98 45.70 15.35
CA ARG A 338 18.77 45.52 16.18
C ARG A 338 17.50 45.59 15.32
N ARG A 339 17.41 46.54 14.39
CA ARG A 339 16.22 46.71 13.54
C ARG A 339 16.07 45.60 12.51
N ILE A 340 17.15 45.17 11.88
CA ILE A 340 17.12 44.00 10.97
C ILE A 340 16.59 42.79 11.73
N LYS A 341 17.10 42.55 12.95
CA LYS A 341 16.61 41.45 13.78
C LYS A 341 15.13 41.60 14.10
N GLN A 342 14.64 42.79 14.46
CA GLN A 342 13.21 43.02 14.73
C GLN A 342 12.32 42.83 13.49
N ILE A 343 12.77 43.26 12.31
CA ILE A 343 12.02 43.12 11.06
C ILE A 343 12.03 41.64 10.60
N GLN A 344 13.16 40.95 10.71
CA GLN A 344 13.22 39.50 10.50
C GLN A 344 12.27 38.76 11.47
N GLN A 345 12.29 39.15 12.75
CA GLN A 345 11.41 38.61 13.76
C GLN A 345 9.93 38.81 13.42
N TYR A 346 9.58 39.96 12.84
CA TYR A 346 8.25 40.26 12.34
C TYR A 346 7.85 39.39 11.14
N HIS A 347 8.72 39.27 10.13
CA HIS A 347 8.46 38.45 8.95
C HIS A 347 8.23 36.99 9.30
N ASP A 348 9.01 36.46 10.23
CA ASP A 348 8.86 35.10 10.76
C ASP A 348 7.65 34.94 11.72
N LEU A 349 7.08 36.05 12.19
CA LEU A 349 5.98 36.04 13.16
C LEU A 349 4.74 35.37 12.59
N HIS A 350 4.52 35.48 11.27
CA HIS A 350 3.41 34.83 10.56
C HIS A 350 3.40 33.31 10.72
N GLN A 351 4.56 32.66 10.71
CA GLN A 351 4.65 31.21 10.94
C GLN A 351 4.28 30.85 12.38
N ALA A 352 4.77 31.62 13.35
CA ALA A 352 4.43 31.43 14.75
C ALA A 352 2.94 31.73 15.03
N LEU A 353 2.37 32.70 14.32
CA LEU A 353 0.94 33.04 14.33
C LEU A 353 0.08 31.88 13.85
N ASP A 354 0.41 31.30 12.71
CA ASP A 354 -0.35 30.17 12.19
C ASP A 354 -0.23 28.94 13.10
N SER A 355 0.96 28.69 13.66
CA SER A 355 1.15 27.66 14.68
C SER A 355 0.33 27.95 15.94
N ALA A 356 0.26 29.22 16.39
CA ALA A 356 -0.56 29.61 17.54
C ALA A 356 -2.06 29.41 17.27
N LYS A 357 -2.56 29.75 16.08
CA LYS A 357 -3.96 29.50 15.67
C LYS A 357 -4.30 28.01 15.72
N VAL A 358 -3.47 27.17 15.09
CA VAL A 358 -3.66 25.72 15.11
C VAL A 358 -3.63 25.15 16.53
N ILE A 359 -2.72 25.63 17.39
CA ILE A 359 -2.69 25.19 18.80
C ILE A 359 -3.95 25.61 19.56
N MET A 360 -4.49 26.79 19.29
CA MET A 360 -5.74 27.22 19.90
C MET A 360 -6.93 26.37 19.44
N ASP A 361 -7.00 26.02 18.15
CA ASP A 361 -8.05 25.11 17.65
C ASP A 361 -7.96 23.73 18.31
N VAL A 362 -6.72 23.22 18.50
CA VAL A 362 -6.47 21.96 19.22
C VAL A 362 -6.79 22.08 20.71
N ARG A 363 -6.51 23.23 21.34
CA ARG A 363 -6.85 23.49 22.76
C ARG A 363 -8.35 23.40 22.98
N GLU A 364 -9.16 24.03 22.13
CA GLU A 364 -10.63 23.96 22.22
C GLU A 364 -11.14 22.52 22.15
N THR A 365 -10.41 21.65 21.46
CA THR A 365 -10.74 20.22 21.30
C THR A 365 -10.27 19.35 22.47
N ILE A 366 -9.06 19.58 23.00
CA ILE A 366 -8.36 18.65 23.92
C ILE A 366 -8.36 19.14 25.38
N CYS A 367 -8.12 20.44 25.60
CA CYS A 367 -7.94 21.06 26.91
C CYS A 367 -8.62 22.45 26.99
N PRO A 368 -9.95 22.52 26.85
CA PRO A 368 -10.68 23.79 26.73
C PRO A 368 -10.57 24.67 27.98
N GLN A 369 -10.31 24.09 29.16
CA GLN A 369 -10.15 24.83 30.42
C GLN A 369 -8.69 25.23 30.70
N GLY A 370 -7.75 24.88 29.81
CA GLY A 370 -6.33 25.18 29.95
C GLY A 370 -6.00 26.67 29.78
N ASP A 371 -5.01 27.17 30.53
CA ASP A 371 -4.51 28.54 30.39
C ASP A 371 -3.46 28.63 29.28
N PHE A 372 -3.84 29.28 28.17
CA PHE A 372 -3.00 29.53 26.99
C PHE A 372 -2.85 31.04 26.72
N LYS A 373 -3.03 31.91 27.73
CA LYS A 373 -2.88 33.37 27.59
C LYS A 373 -1.54 33.79 26.98
N VAL A 374 -0.52 32.96 27.12
CA VAL A 374 0.80 33.13 26.50
C VAL A 374 0.69 33.27 24.97
N LEU A 375 -0.26 32.58 24.32
CA LEU A 375 -0.49 32.66 22.87
C LEU A 375 -1.44 33.79 22.46
N GLN A 376 -2.24 34.32 23.38
CA GLN A 376 -3.20 35.39 23.09
C GLN A 376 -2.47 36.66 22.58
N SER A 377 -1.29 36.95 23.15
CA SER A 377 -0.42 38.04 22.73
C SER A 377 0.02 37.94 21.25
N LEU A 378 0.13 36.73 20.72
CA LEU A 378 0.43 36.46 19.31
C LEU A 378 -0.84 36.51 18.45
N LEU A 379 -1.98 36.00 18.91
CA LEU A 379 -3.22 36.01 18.10
C LEU A 379 -3.71 37.43 17.83
N ASP A 380 -3.51 38.34 18.79
CA ASP A 380 -3.82 39.76 18.65
C ASP A 380 -3.00 40.44 17.53
N VAL A 381 -1.93 39.79 17.02
CA VAL A 381 -1.11 40.25 15.87
C VAL A 381 -1.90 40.24 14.56
N SER A 382 -2.93 39.40 14.43
CA SER A 382 -3.75 39.31 13.22
C SER A 382 -4.78 40.44 13.08
N ASN A 383 -4.96 41.27 14.09
CA ASN A 383 -5.91 42.39 14.08
C ASN A 383 -5.33 43.59 13.31
N ALA A 384 -6.18 44.33 12.59
CA ALA A 384 -5.79 45.56 11.88
C ALA A 384 -5.08 46.56 12.83
N ASP A 385 -5.58 46.66 14.07
CA ASP A 385 -5.00 47.47 15.16
C ASP A 385 -3.54 47.13 15.48
N PHE A 386 -3.06 45.91 15.16
CA PHE A 386 -1.66 45.54 15.37
C PHE A 386 -0.73 46.12 14.31
N LYS A 387 -1.20 46.25 13.06
CA LYS A 387 -0.40 46.82 11.96
C LYS A 387 -0.13 48.32 12.17
N GLU A 388 -1.02 49.00 12.89
CA GLU A 388 -0.84 50.40 13.31
C GLU A 388 0.21 50.57 14.44
N LYS A 389 0.61 49.49 15.11
CA LYS A 389 1.59 49.55 16.20
C LYS A 389 3.00 49.79 15.68
N SER A 390 3.82 50.39 16.54
CA SER A 390 5.24 50.67 16.26
C SER A 390 6.10 49.40 16.31
N LEU A 391 7.18 49.37 15.52
CA LEU A 391 8.19 48.31 15.47
C LEU A 391 8.82 47.97 16.84
N ASN A 392 8.81 48.91 17.80
CA ASN A 392 9.25 48.64 19.17
C ASN A 392 8.30 47.71 19.94
N HIS A 393 7.07 47.49 19.48
CA HIS A 393 6.13 46.52 20.05
C HIS A 393 6.58 45.06 19.81
N ILE A 394 7.53 44.82 18.90
CA ILE A 394 8.25 43.56 18.80
C ILE A 394 9.32 43.55 19.90
N ASP A 395 8.86 43.21 21.10
CA ASP A 395 9.64 43.15 22.33
C ASP A 395 10.11 41.72 22.63
N ASP A 396 10.91 41.58 23.69
CA ASP A 396 11.45 40.29 24.08
C ASP A 396 10.36 39.30 24.55
N ASN A 397 9.19 39.77 25.00
CA ASN A 397 8.06 38.93 25.44
C ASN A 397 7.36 38.24 24.26
N LEU A 398 7.07 38.99 23.20
CA LEU A 398 6.55 38.42 21.94
C LEU A 398 7.54 37.40 21.36
N MET A 399 8.83 37.68 21.52
CA MET A 399 9.91 36.83 21.03
C MET A 399 10.15 35.58 21.88
N GLU A 400 10.00 35.64 23.19
CA GLU A 400 9.96 34.46 24.05
C GLU A 400 8.79 33.55 23.65
N THR A 401 7.63 34.14 23.39
CA THR A 401 6.46 33.40 22.90
C THR A 401 6.72 32.76 21.54
N LYS A 402 7.33 33.48 20.58
CA LYS A 402 7.76 32.94 19.28
C LYS A 402 8.76 31.80 19.44
N LYS A 403 9.79 31.94 20.29
CA LYS A 403 10.78 30.89 20.56
C LYS A 403 10.13 29.61 21.10
N VAL A 404 9.06 29.74 21.88
CA VAL A 404 8.33 28.58 22.37
C VAL A 404 7.63 27.81 21.24
N LEU A 405 7.28 28.50 20.13
CA LEU A 405 6.63 27.93 18.95
C LEU A 405 7.60 27.57 17.80
N GLU A 406 8.87 27.94 17.90
CA GLU A 406 9.89 27.73 16.87
C GLU A 406 10.12 26.24 16.54
N ASP A 407 9.88 25.36 17.52
CA ASP A 407 9.95 23.89 17.35
C ASP A 407 8.77 23.34 16.52
N ILE A 408 7.74 24.14 16.23
CA ILE A 408 6.58 23.73 15.41
C ILE A 408 6.86 24.09 13.95
N THR A 409 7.62 23.20 13.30
CA THR A 409 7.88 23.25 11.86
C THR A 409 6.60 22.97 11.06
N GLU A 410 6.64 23.26 9.76
CA GLU A 410 5.49 23.05 8.87
C GLU A 410 4.85 21.65 8.93
N PRO A 411 5.61 20.53 8.91
CA PRO A 411 5.03 19.20 9.07
C PRO A 411 4.40 18.95 10.44
N ARG A 412 4.98 19.53 11.50
CA ARG A 412 4.47 19.44 12.87
C ARG A 412 3.18 20.25 13.05
N ARG A 413 3.09 21.40 12.37
CA ARG A 413 1.88 22.22 12.29
C ARG A 413 0.74 21.47 11.60
N LEU A 414 1.01 20.83 10.45
CA LEU A 414 0.02 20.01 9.74
C LEU A 414 -0.47 18.83 10.59
N CYS A 415 0.43 18.17 11.32
CA CYS A 415 0.11 17.11 12.29
C CYS A 415 -0.89 17.59 13.35
N LEU A 416 -0.68 18.79 13.92
CA LEU A 416 -1.62 19.38 14.88
C LEU A 416 -2.93 19.85 14.23
N GLN A 417 -2.86 20.36 13.00
CA GLN A 417 -4.03 20.83 12.28
C GLN A 417 -5.01 19.69 12.01
N GLU A 418 -4.54 18.51 11.60
CA GLU A 418 -5.42 17.34 11.46
C GLU A 418 -6.10 16.98 12.79
N LEU A 419 -5.37 17.04 13.91
CA LEU A 419 -5.94 16.77 15.23
C LEU A 419 -7.04 17.77 15.61
N GLY A 420 -6.88 19.05 15.27
CA GLY A 420 -7.88 20.09 15.50
C GLY A 420 -9.11 19.97 14.60
N LEU A 421 -8.93 19.56 13.33
CA LEU A 421 -10.04 19.38 12.38
C LEU A 421 -10.98 18.24 12.79
N TRP A 422 -10.44 17.14 13.32
CA TRP A 422 -11.20 15.95 13.66
C TRP A 422 -11.62 15.90 15.14
N GLY A 423 -12.06 17.03 15.69
CA GLY A 423 -12.44 17.13 17.11
C GLY A 423 -13.54 16.17 17.56
N ASN A 424 -14.49 15.84 16.67
CA ASN A 424 -15.52 14.83 16.95
C ASN A 424 -14.93 13.42 17.15
N PHE A 425 -13.91 13.06 16.37
CA PHE A 425 -13.19 11.80 16.52
C PHE A 425 -12.41 11.79 17.84
N VAL A 426 -11.68 12.86 18.15
CA VAL A 426 -10.90 12.99 19.39
C VAL A 426 -11.79 12.88 20.63
N LYS A 427 -12.93 13.58 20.63
CA LYS A 427 -13.91 13.51 21.71
C LYS A 427 -14.45 12.10 21.87
N TRP A 428 -14.82 11.45 20.77
CA TRP A 428 -15.26 10.06 20.82
C TRP A 428 -14.18 9.15 21.37
N VAL A 429 -12.93 9.21 20.90
CA VAL A 429 -11.83 8.37 21.40
C VAL A 429 -11.63 8.56 22.91
N LYS A 430 -11.63 9.80 23.41
CA LYS A 430 -11.50 10.09 24.86
C LYS A 430 -12.67 9.57 25.70
N GLU A 431 -13.88 9.63 25.17
CA GLU A 431 -15.08 9.09 25.83
C GLU A 431 -15.17 7.58 25.71
N ALA A 432 -14.54 7.01 24.67
CA ALA A 432 -14.71 5.63 24.30
C ALA A 432 -13.63 4.69 24.80
N LEU A 433 -12.41 5.20 24.86
CA LEU A 433 -11.20 4.49 25.24
C LEU A 433 -10.53 5.38 26.28
N GLU A 434 -10.68 5.07 27.56
CA GLU A 434 -10.17 5.94 28.63
C GLU A 434 -8.65 5.86 28.75
N ASP A 435 -8.04 4.74 28.33
CA ASP A 435 -6.59 4.54 28.38
C ASP A 435 -6.02 3.74 27.18
N ILE A 436 -4.70 3.60 27.17
CA ILE A 436 -3.96 2.85 26.13
C ILE A 436 -4.22 1.33 26.21
N ASN A 437 -4.62 0.80 27.38
CA ASN A 437 -4.92 -0.62 27.51
C ASN A 437 -6.27 -0.94 26.84
N GLU A 438 -7.27 -0.06 27.01
CA GLU A 438 -8.56 -0.14 26.33
C GLU A 438 -8.40 0.02 24.81
N LEU A 439 -7.47 0.86 24.35
CA LEU A 439 -7.11 0.92 22.93
C LEU A 439 -6.65 -0.46 22.42
N LYS A 440 -5.79 -1.16 23.16
CA LYS A 440 -5.30 -2.48 22.75
C LYS A 440 -6.45 -3.48 22.65
N VAL A 441 -7.31 -3.53 23.65
CA VAL A 441 -8.50 -4.40 23.66
C VAL A 441 -9.40 -4.07 22.47
N PHE A 442 -9.65 -2.78 22.20
CA PHE A 442 -10.48 -2.33 21.08
C PHE A 442 -9.87 -2.63 19.72
N VAL A 443 -8.55 -2.59 19.57
CA VAL A 443 -7.86 -2.95 18.33
C VAL A 443 -7.96 -4.45 18.06
N ASP A 444 -7.79 -5.29 19.08
CA ASP A 444 -7.99 -6.75 18.97
C ASP A 444 -9.44 -7.04 18.53
N LEU A 445 -10.39 -6.31 19.09
CA LEU A 445 -11.83 -6.36 18.78
C LEU A 445 -12.17 -5.94 17.34
N ALA A 446 -11.62 -4.80 16.91
CA ALA A 446 -11.83 -4.25 15.59
C ALA A 446 -11.17 -5.14 14.52
N SER A 447 -10.05 -5.80 14.85
CA SER A 447 -9.38 -6.78 13.99
C SER A 447 -10.26 -8.01 13.74
N ILE A 448 -10.99 -8.48 14.77
CA ILE A 448 -11.97 -9.57 14.62
C ILE A 448 -13.14 -9.12 13.73
N SER A 449 -13.65 -7.89 13.93
CA SER A 449 -14.76 -7.34 13.15
C SER A 449 -14.40 -7.03 11.70
N ALA A 450 -13.13 -6.77 11.40
CA ALA A 450 -12.63 -6.54 10.04
C ALA A 450 -12.59 -7.82 9.19
N GLY A 451 -12.58 -9.01 9.81
CA GLY A 451 -12.56 -10.30 9.13
C GLY A 451 -11.32 -10.49 8.25
N GLU A 452 -11.50 -11.07 7.05
CA GLU A 452 -10.42 -11.35 6.09
C GLU A 452 -10.24 -10.27 5.01
N ASN A 453 -10.93 -9.13 5.13
CA ASN A 453 -10.83 -8.06 4.13
C ASN A 453 -9.57 -7.22 4.39
N ASP A 454 -8.55 -7.34 3.53
CA ASP A 454 -7.28 -6.61 3.62
C ASP A 454 -7.47 -5.09 3.84
N LEU A 455 -8.47 -4.49 3.20
CA LEU A 455 -8.76 -3.06 3.35
C LEU A 455 -9.27 -2.70 4.75
N ASP A 456 -10.03 -3.59 5.40
CA ASP A 456 -10.57 -3.35 6.73
C ASP A 456 -9.51 -3.67 7.81
N VAL A 457 -8.64 -4.66 7.57
CA VAL A 457 -7.47 -4.94 8.42
C VAL A 457 -6.52 -3.74 8.42
N ASP A 458 -6.23 -3.17 7.25
CA ASP A 458 -5.40 -1.96 7.12
C ASP A 458 -6.03 -0.75 7.84
N ARG A 459 -7.37 -0.63 7.86
CA ARG A 459 -8.06 0.42 8.62
C ARG A 459 -7.82 0.29 10.12
N VAL A 460 -7.84 -0.93 10.65
CA VAL A 460 -7.58 -1.19 12.08
C VAL A 460 -6.13 -0.87 12.43
N ALA A 461 -5.18 -1.26 11.58
CA ALA A 461 -3.77 -0.92 11.75
C ALA A 461 -3.55 0.61 11.70
N CYS A 462 -4.19 1.30 10.75
CA CYS A 462 -4.16 2.77 10.66
C CYS A 462 -4.75 3.44 11.91
N PHE A 463 -5.87 2.93 12.45
CA PHE A 463 -6.47 3.42 13.69
C PHE A 463 -5.53 3.24 14.88
N HIS A 464 -4.97 2.04 15.05
CA HIS A 464 -4.00 1.73 16.11
C HIS A 464 -2.82 2.70 16.07
N ASP A 465 -2.18 2.82 14.91
CA ASP A 465 -0.98 3.64 14.75
C ASP A 465 -1.27 5.13 14.93
N ALA A 466 -2.42 5.61 14.46
CA ALA A 466 -2.86 6.98 14.66
C ALA A 466 -3.09 7.26 16.15
N VAL A 467 -3.93 6.49 16.83
CA VAL A 467 -4.25 6.76 18.26
C VAL A 467 -3.02 6.59 19.14
N LEU A 468 -2.15 5.60 18.86
CA LEU A 468 -0.89 5.41 19.57
C LEU A 468 0.09 6.57 19.32
N GLY A 469 0.20 7.03 18.07
CA GLY A 469 1.02 8.17 17.69
C GLY A 469 0.60 9.48 18.38
N TYR A 470 -0.71 9.71 18.52
CA TYR A 470 -1.28 10.87 19.22
C TYR A 470 -1.55 10.63 20.73
N SER A 471 -1.16 9.48 21.28
CA SER A 471 -1.47 9.07 22.67
C SER A 471 -1.03 10.09 23.73
N SER A 472 0.09 10.79 23.52
CA SER A 472 0.56 11.82 24.45
C SER A 472 -0.38 13.02 24.53
N MET A 473 -1.08 13.35 23.44
CA MET A 473 -2.06 14.44 23.38
C MET A 473 -3.45 13.98 23.81
N LEU A 474 -3.83 12.75 23.47
CA LEU A 474 -5.13 12.17 23.76
C LEU A 474 -5.26 11.78 25.24
N TYR A 475 -4.32 10.99 25.77
CA TYR A 475 -4.39 10.46 27.14
C TYR A 475 -3.49 11.20 28.13
N GLY A 476 -2.43 11.85 27.62
CA GLY A 476 -1.45 12.53 28.47
C GLY A 476 -1.87 13.93 28.97
N LEU A 477 -3.00 14.48 28.50
CA LEU A 477 -3.41 15.85 28.79
C LEU A 477 -4.80 15.92 29.45
N PRO A 478 -4.92 16.43 30.70
CA PRO A 478 -6.20 16.70 31.34
C PRO A 478 -6.91 17.93 30.74
N GLN A 479 -8.23 18.07 30.98
CA GLN A 479 -9.04 19.17 30.42
C GLN A 479 -8.58 20.57 30.85
N ASN A 480 -7.90 20.69 31.99
CA ASN A 480 -7.35 21.93 32.55
C ASN A 480 -5.83 22.07 32.35
N ALA A 481 -5.21 21.26 31.48
CA ALA A 481 -3.78 21.32 31.20
C ALA A 481 -3.35 22.71 30.73
N ASP A 482 -2.30 23.25 31.34
CA ASP A 482 -1.70 24.51 30.90
C ASP A 482 -0.82 24.33 29.66
N PHE A 483 -0.35 25.45 29.11
CA PHE A 483 0.49 25.43 27.91
C PHE A 483 1.83 24.68 28.09
N ASN A 484 2.37 24.60 29.31
CA ASN A 484 3.60 23.87 29.58
C ASN A 484 3.39 22.36 29.53
N ALA A 485 2.32 21.86 30.14
CA ALA A 485 1.93 20.46 30.04
C ALA A 485 1.64 20.07 28.57
N PHE A 486 0.97 20.96 27.82
CA PHE A 486 0.74 20.79 26.38
C PHE A 486 2.05 20.66 25.61
N LYS A 487 3.03 21.52 25.88
CA LYS A 487 4.36 21.48 25.25
C LYS A 487 5.11 20.18 25.54
N GLU A 488 5.06 19.69 26.78
CA GLU A 488 5.67 18.40 27.13
C GLU A 488 5.04 17.24 26.34
N ALA A 489 3.71 17.24 26.18
CA ALA A 489 3.02 16.25 25.38
C ALA A 489 3.40 16.30 23.88
N LEU A 490 3.61 17.51 23.33
CA LEU A 490 4.11 17.70 21.97
C LEU A 490 5.48 17.05 21.75
N THR A 491 6.40 17.10 22.73
CA THR A 491 7.73 16.48 22.56
C THR A 491 7.65 14.97 22.32
N LYS A 492 6.65 14.29 22.89
CA LYS A 492 6.39 12.87 22.66
C LYS A 492 5.73 12.64 21.30
N LEU A 493 4.80 13.52 20.90
CA LEU A 493 4.18 13.49 19.57
C LEU A 493 5.23 13.68 18.46
N TRP A 494 6.21 14.57 18.65
CA TRP A 494 7.29 14.79 17.69
C TRP A 494 8.21 13.58 17.53
N LYS A 495 8.43 12.81 18.60
CA LYS A 495 9.15 11.54 18.51
C LYS A 495 8.36 10.51 17.69
N ALA A 496 7.05 10.43 17.91
CA ALA A 496 6.17 9.54 17.14
C ALA A 496 6.12 9.94 15.65
N LEU A 497 5.97 11.24 15.35
CA LEU A 497 6.02 11.75 13.98
C LEU A 497 7.38 11.56 13.30
N GLY A 498 8.47 11.60 14.09
CA GLY A 498 9.81 11.29 13.61
C GLY A 498 10.01 9.81 13.26
N SER A 499 9.33 8.90 13.96
CA SER A 499 9.33 7.46 13.63
C SER A 499 8.41 7.11 12.47
N ASP A 500 7.27 7.79 12.32
CA ASP A 500 6.32 7.59 11.22
C ASP A 500 5.77 8.93 10.72
N SER A 501 6.23 9.34 9.54
CA SER A 501 5.81 10.58 8.87
C SER A 501 4.36 10.57 8.38
N ASN A 502 3.73 9.40 8.29
CA ASN A 502 2.37 9.24 7.76
C ASN A 502 1.28 9.23 8.84
N ILE A 503 1.62 9.35 10.13
CA ILE A 503 0.66 9.43 11.24
C ILE A 503 -0.48 10.47 11.00
N PRO A 504 -0.23 11.67 10.44
CA PRO A 504 -1.30 12.63 10.13
C PRO A 504 -2.30 12.10 9.08
N ASN A 505 -1.81 11.41 8.05
CA ASN A 505 -2.67 10.79 7.04
C ASN A 505 -3.47 9.62 7.64
N LYS A 506 -2.83 8.79 8.46
CA LYS A 506 -3.49 7.69 9.19
C LYS A 506 -4.62 8.21 10.08
N LEU A 507 -4.42 9.31 10.81
CA LEU A 507 -5.46 9.94 11.63
C LEU A 507 -6.64 10.42 10.76
N ARG A 508 -6.35 11.07 9.63
CA ARG A 508 -7.38 11.54 8.71
C ARG A 508 -8.23 10.40 8.16
N ASP A 509 -7.60 9.33 7.70
CA ASP A 509 -8.30 8.18 7.13
C ASP A 509 -9.10 7.44 8.21
N THR A 510 -8.54 7.31 9.40
CA THR A 510 -9.21 6.77 10.58
C THR A 510 -10.45 7.59 10.97
N ALA A 511 -10.32 8.92 11.02
CA ALA A 511 -11.41 9.81 11.42
C ALA A 511 -12.57 9.82 10.41
N ARG A 512 -12.29 9.64 9.11
CA ARG A 512 -13.33 9.45 8.07
C ARG A 512 -14.17 8.21 8.29
N HIS A 513 -13.62 7.20 8.96
CA HIS A 513 -14.30 5.94 9.28
C HIS A 513 -14.80 5.88 10.73
N LEU A 514 -15.00 7.03 11.38
CA LEU A 514 -15.51 7.11 12.76
C LEU A 514 -16.86 6.38 12.94
N ASP A 515 -17.76 6.42 11.97
CA ASP A 515 -19.06 5.74 12.07
C ASP A 515 -18.93 4.21 12.09
N TRP A 516 -17.94 3.68 11.35
CA TRP A 516 -17.59 2.27 11.41
C TRP A 516 -17.01 1.91 12.79
N LEU A 517 -16.10 2.72 13.33
CA LEU A 517 -15.52 2.52 14.68
C LEU A 517 -16.57 2.59 15.81
N LYS A 518 -17.52 3.53 15.70
CA LYS A 518 -18.68 3.61 16.60
C LYS A 518 -19.51 2.33 16.52
N THR A 519 -19.79 1.86 15.31
CA THR A 519 -20.51 0.60 15.11
C THR A 519 -19.78 -0.56 15.77
N VAL A 520 -18.46 -0.69 15.62
CA VAL A 520 -17.66 -1.72 16.31
C VAL A 520 -17.82 -1.59 17.83
N LYS A 521 -17.71 -0.38 18.40
CA LYS A 521 -17.85 -0.18 19.84
C LYS A 521 -19.26 -0.47 20.39
N ASP A 522 -20.28 0.03 19.70
CA ASP A 522 -21.68 -0.10 20.10
C ASP A 522 -22.19 -1.55 19.91
N SER A 523 -21.62 -2.25 18.92
CA SER A 523 -21.79 -3.69 18.76
C SER A 523 -21.31 -4.40 20.02
N HIS A 524 -20.14 -4.05 20.57
CA HIS A 524 -19.60 -4.80 21.70
C HIS A 524 -20.32 -4.56 23.05
N GLY A 525 -20.64 -3.33 23.42
CA GLY A 525 -21.40 -3.07 24.66
C GLY A 525 -22.81 -3.70 24.69
N SER A 526 -23.41 -3.92 23.51
CA SER A 526 -24.73 -4.53 23.35
C SER A 526 -24.65 -6.04 23.11
N VAL A 527 -23.58 -6.53 22.48
CA VAL A 527 -23.35 -7.96 22.19
C VAL A 527 -22.92 -8.72 23.45
N GLU A 528 -22.19 -8.13 24.39
CA GLU A 528 -21.81 -8.81 25.64
C GLU A 528 -23.02 -9.12 26.53
N LEU A 529 -23.86 -8.11 26.79
CA LEU A 529 -25.09 -8.27 27.57
C LEU A 529 -26.13 -9.11 26.83
N SER A 530 -26.27 -8.95 25.50
CA SER A 530 -27.23 -9.75 24.72
C SER A 530 -26.78 -11.20 24.50
N SER A 531 -25.49 -11.47 24.29
CA SER A 531 -24.98 -12.84 24.11
C SER A 531 -25.02 -13.61 25.43
N LEU A 532 -24.65 -12.99 26.55
CA LEU A 532 -24.78 -13.63 27.86
C LEU A 532 -26.26 -13.84 28.23
N SER A 533 -27.12 -12.85 28.00
CA SER A 533 -28.58 -12.97 28.20
C SER A 533 -29.21 -14.04 27.30
N LEU A 534 -28.73 -14.18 26.07
CA LEU A 534 -29.12 -15.23 25.16
C LEU A 534 -28.65 -16.59 25.68
N ALA A 535 -27.38 -16.75 26.08
CA ALA A 535 -26.85 -17.99 26.65
C ALA A 535 -27.68 -18.44 27.87
N THR A 536 -28.00 -17.52 28.78
CA THR A 536 -28.87 -17.80 29.93
C THR A 536 -30.29 -18.18 29.49
N SER A 537 -30.85 -17.53 28.46
CA SER A 537 -32.16 -17.89 27.91
C SER A 537 -32.16 -19.29 27.29
N ILE A 538 -31.07 -19.68 26.64
CA ILE A 538 -30.87 -21.01 26.07
C ILE A 538 -30.76 -22.04 27.20
N ASN A 539 -29.90 -21.80 28.20
CA ASN A 539 -29.71 -22.72 29.32
C ASN A 539 -31.01 -22.94 30.11
N THR A 540 -31.86 -21.91 30.25
CA THR A 540 -33.10 -22.01 31.03
C THR A 540 -34.31 -22.52 30.24
N ARG A 541 -34.39 -22.25 28.94
CA ARG A 541 -35.61 -22.47 28.14
C ARG A 541 -35.38 -23.01 26.73
N GLY A 542 -34.13 -23.20 26.33
CA GLY A 542 -33.74 -23.70 25.02
C GLY A 542 -34.06 -25.18 24.84
N ILE A 543 -34.42 -25.53 23.60
CA ILE A 543 -34.69 -26.91 23.17
C ILE A 543 -33.92 -27.17 21.88
N TYR A 544 -32.87 -27.99 21.94
CA TYR A 544 -32.20 -28.46 20.74
C TYR A 544 -33.04 -29.55 20.08
N VAL A 545 -33.25 -29.44 18.78
CA VAL A 545 -33.98 -30.40 17.95
C VAL A 545 -32.99 -30.97 16.93
N ILE A 546 -32.84 -32.29 16.95
CA ILE A 546 -32.01 -33.05 16.01
C ILE A 546 -32.94 -33.93 15.18
N GLY A 547 -32.89 -33.82 13.85
CA GLY A 547 -33.67 -34.67 12.96
C GLY A 547 -33.48 -34.34 11.48
N ALA A 548 -33.95 -35.21 10.60
CA ALA A 548 -33.72 -35.06 9.15
C ALA A 548 -34.58 -33.96 8.49
N HIS A 549 -35.68 -33.54 9.12
CA HIS A 549 -36.57 -32.44 8.69
C HIS A 549 -36.89 -32.41 7.17
N ASN A 550 -37.06 -33.57 6.53
CA ASN A 550 -37.34 -33.74 5.09
C ASN A 550 -36.26 -33.17 4.12
N GLN A 551 -35.01 -33.05 4.57
CA GLN A 551 -33.88 -32.66 3.72
C GLN A 551 -33.41 -33.83 2.85
N LYS A 552 -33.07 -33.58 1.58
CA LYS A 552 -32.59 -34.62 0.65
C LYS A 552 -31.16 -35.08 0.97
N LYS A 553 -30.31 -34.14 1.41
CA LYS A 553 -28.94 -34.41 1.84
C LYS A 553 -28.76 -33.85 3.23
N LEU A 554 -28.64 -34.74 4.21
CA LEU A 554 -28.50 -34.36 5.60
C LEU A 554 -27.05 -33.92 5.88
N SER A 555 -26.90 -32.73 6.44
CA SER A 555 -25.65 -32.18 6.94
C SER A 555 -25.84 -31.80 8.41
N LEU A 556 -24.74 -31.55 9.11
CA LEU A 556 -24.80 -31.13 10.51
C LEU A 556 -25.63 -29.83 10.68
N ASP A 557 -25.48 -28.87 9.76
CA ASP A 557 -26.20 -27.58 9.81
C ASP A 557 -27.71 -27.73 9.58
N THR A 558 -28.11 -28.73 8.81
CA THR A 558 -29.53 -28.97 8.49
C THR A 558 -30.21 -29.91 9.49
N ALA A 559 -29.42 -30.76 10.15
CA ALA A 559 -29.88 -31.72 11.14
C ALA A 559 -30.15 -31.10 12.52
N LEU A 560 -29.39 -30.06 12.90
CA LEU A 560 -29.47 -29.44 14.23
C LEU A 560 -30.12 -28.07 14.18
N LYS A 561 -31.11 -27.84 15.05
CA LYS A 561 -31.74 -26.53 15.26
C LYS A 561 -31.94 -26.29 16.74
N LEU A 562 -31.81 -25.05 17.20
CA LEU A 562 -32.19 -24.67 18.56
C LEU A 562 -33.48 -23.85 18.54
N GLN A 563 -34.41 -24.17 19.42
CA GLN A 563 -35.65 -23.41 19.62
C GLN A 563 -35.65 -22.76 21.01
N VAL A 564 -35.90 -21.45 21.07
CA VAL A 564 -36.02 -20.72 22.33
C VAL A 564 -37.37 -19.98 22.36
N PRO A 565 -38.17 -20.12 23.42
CA PRO A 565 -39.43 -19.38 23.55
C PRO A 565 -39.17 -17.88 23.64
N ASP A 566 -39.89 -17.09 22.83
CA ASP A 566 -39.78 -15.63 22.86
C ASP A 566 -40.35 -15.05 24.17
N GLN A 567 -39.72 -13.97 24.67
CA GLN A 567 -40.19 -13.25 25.86
C GLN A 567 -41.25 -12.19 25.54
N GLN A 568 -41.35 -11.75 24.28
CA GLN A 568 -42.18 -10.61 23.88
C GLN A 568 -43.52 -11.00 23.26
N GLU A 569 -43.64 -12.19 22.68
CA GLU A 569 -44.88 -12.72 22.10
C GLU A 569 -45.15 -14.13 22.63
N GLU A 570 -46.16 -14.29 23.49
CA GLU A 570 -46.56 -15.59 24.03
C GLU A 570 -46.94 -16.55 22.89
N GLY A 571 -46.11 -17.57 22.67
CA GLY A 571 -46.37 -18.69 21.74
C GLY A 571 -45.47 -18.76 20.51
N GLN A 572 -44.61 -17.77 20.23
CA GLN A 572 -43.60 -17.88 19.16
C GLN A 572 -42.28 -18.47 19.68
N MET A 573 -41.74 -19.43 18.94
CA MET A 573 -40.43 -20.04 19.18
C MET A 573 -39.42 -19.44 18.18
N ARG A 574 -38.34 -18.82 18.68
CA ARG A 574 -37.22 -18.39 17.84
C ARG A 574 -36.35 -19.59 17.51
N ASN A 575 -36.09 -19.79 16.22
CA ASN A 575 -35.20 -20.85 15.73
C ASN A 575 -33.81 -20.25 15.48
N TYR A 576 -32.77 -20.92 15.98
CA TYR A 576 -31.37 -20.61 15.73
C TYR A 576 -30.72 -21.76 14.95
N SER A 577 -29.92 -21.41 13.94
CA SER A 577 -29.16 -22.35 13.11
C SER A 577 -27.86 -22.78 13.81
N LEU A 578 -27.18 -23.79 13.26
CA LEU A 578 -25.86 -24.19 13.78
C LEU A 578 -24.81 -23.09 13.65
N GLU A 579 -24.85 -22.29 12.59
CA GLU A 579 -23.96 -21.14 12.39
C GLU A 579 -24.18 -20.08 13.48
N ASP A 580 -25.44 -19.73 13.76
CA ASP A 580 -25.79 -18.79 14.83
C ASP A 580 -25.26 -19.24 16.20
N LEU A 581 -25.30 -20.54 16.47
CA LEU A 581 -24.84 -21.14 17.71
C LEU A 581 -23.32 -21.20 17.82
N ARG A 582 -22.62 -21.48 16.71
CA ARG A 582 -21.15 -21.39 16.66
C ARG A 582 -20.69 -19.95 16.82
N ASP A 583 -21.38 -19.00 16.21
CA ASP A 583 -21.11 -17.57 16.40
C ASP A 583 -21.33 -17.15 17.85
N LEU A 584 -22.40 -17.63 18.48
CA LEU A 584 -22.64 -17.40 19.91
C LEU A 584 -21.55 -18.02 20.76
N GLN A 585 -21.14 -19.27 20.50
CA GLN A 585 -20.03 -19.93 21.18
C GLN A 585 -18.73 -19.14 21.05
N ASN A 586 -18.36 -18.71 19.84
CA ASN A 586 -17.18 -17.89 19.57
C ASN A 586 -17.21 -16.57 20.36
N LYS A 587 -18.37 -15.88 20.36
CA LYS A 587 -18.58 -14.66 21.14
C LYS A 587 -18.42 -14.91 22.64
N LEU A 588 -18.99 -15.99 23.18
CA LEU A 588 -18.91 -16.31 24.61
C LEU A 588 -17.48 -16.74 25.04
N MET A 589 -16.75 -17.46 24.19
CA MET A 589 -15.38 -17.89 24.46
C MET A 589 -14.39 -16.72 24.55
N LEU A 590 -14.61 -15.65 23.77
CA LEU A 590 -13.81 -14.42 23.84
C LEU A 590 -14.10 -13.57 25.08
N MET A 591 -15.23 -13.82 25.73
CA MET A 591 -15.74 -13.05 26.88
C MET A 591 -15.42 -13.67 28.25
N SER A 592 -14.79 -14.85 28.27
CA SER A 592 -14.46 -15.62 29.48
C SER A 592 -13.32 -14.96 30.28
N GLY A 593 -13.68 -13.98 31.13
CA GLY A 593 -12.69 -13.29 31.98
C GLY A 593 -13.22 -12.46 33.16
N LYS A 594 -14.55 -12.33 33.36
CA LYS A 594 -15.10 -11.50 34.45
C LYS A 594 -16.29 -12.16 35.15
N GLY A 595 -16.07 -12.69 36.36
CA GLY A 595 -17.09 -13.16 37.33
C GLY A 595 -17.32 -14.68 37.36
N GLU A 596 -17.57 -15.25 38.55
CA GLU A 596 -17.83 -16.70 38.72
C GLU A 596 -19.17 -17.16 38.12
N GLN A 597 -20.22 -16.33 38.22
CA GLN A 597 -21.58 -16.69 37.77
C GLN A 597 -21.78 -16.59 36.25
N SER A 598 -21.08 -15.66 35.59
CA SER A 598 -21.04 -15.58 34.12
C SER A 598 -20.26 -16.74 33.52
N GLN A 599 -19.21 -17.20 34.19
CA GLN A 599 -18.43 -18.35 33.73
C GLN A 599 -19.25 -19.64 33.76
N SER A 600 -20.05 -19.88 34.80
CA SER A 600 -20.88 -21.08 34.88
C SER A 600 -21.95 -21.17 33.77
N GLU A 601 -22.50 -20.03 33.35
CA GLU A 601 -23.48 -19.99 32.24
C GLU A 601 -22.83 -20.31 30.89
N VAL A 602 -21.62 -19.79 30.65
CA VAL A 602 -20.84 -20.05 29.44
C VAL A 602 -20.39 -21.50 29.38
N ASP A 603 -19.85 -22.03 30.49
CA ASP A 603 -19.39 -23.42 30.57
C ASP A 603 -20.56 -24.39 30.34
N HIS A 604 -21.73 -24.12 30.94
CA HIS A 604 -22.90 -24.97 30.77
C HIS A 604 -23.44 -24.97 29.34
N PHE A 605 -23.56 -23.79 28.71
CA PHE A 605 -23.97 -23.70 27.30
C PHE A 605 -23.01 -24.49 26.40
N THR A 606 -21.70 -24.30 26.61
CA THR A 606 -20.64 -24.93 25.82
C THR A 606 -20.68 -26.46 25.95
N GLU A 607 -20.79 -26.98 27.18
CA GLU A 607 -20.82 -28.42 27.43
C GLU A 607 -22.06 -29.11 26.83
N VAL A 608 -23.23 -28.48 26.93
CA VAL A 608 -24.47 -28.98 26.31
C VAL A 608 -24.38 -28.91 24.80
N PHE A 609 -23.90 -27.79 24.25
CA PHE A 609 -23.79 -27.59 22.81
C PHE A 609 -22.80 -28.57 22.16
N ASP A 610 -21.63 -28.76 22.74
CA ASP A 610 -20.62 -29.72 22.26
C ASP A 610 -21.18 -31.17 22.27
N SER A 611 -21.93 -31.52 23.32
CA SER A 611 -22.57 -32.83 23.43
C SER A 611 -23.68 -33.03 22.39
N VAL A 612 -24.46 -31.98 22.12
CA VAL A 612 -25.51 -31.98 21.09
C VAL A 612 -24.91 -32.05 19.69
N GLN A 613 -23.81 -31.34 19.43
CA GLN A 613 -23.07 -31.45 18.16
C GLN A 613 -22.54 -32.86 17.95
N ARG A 614 -21.93 -33.48 18.97
CA ARG A 614 -21.48 -34.87 18.91
C ARG A 614 -22.63 -35.84 18.61
N LEU A 615 -23.78 -35.66 19.27
CA LEU A 615 -24.97 -36.46 19.00
C LEU A 615 -25.47 -36.29 17.55
N ALA A 616 -25.49 -35.05 17.07
CA ALA A 616 -25.93 -34.75 15.72
C ALA A 616 -24.96 -35.32 14.66
N VAL A 617 -23.65 -35.30 14.89
CA VAL A 617 -22.66 -35.97 14.02
C VAL A 617 -22.91 -37.47 13.98
N ALA A 618 -23.04 -38.14 15.14
CA ALA A 618 -23.31 -39.57 15.19
C ALA A 618 -24.63 -39.95 14.50
N PHE A 619 -25.66 -39.10 14.62
CA PHE A 619 -26.92 -39.27 13.91
C PHE A 619 -26.77 -39.09 12.39
N VAL A 620 -26.06 -38.06 11.93
CA VAL A 620 -25.79 -37.83 10.49
C VAL A 620 -25.02 -38.99 9.89
N ASP A 621 -24.01 -39.51 10.59
CA ASP A 621 -23.24 -40.68 10.15
C ASP A 621 -24.12 -41.93 10.07
N LEU A 622 -25.02 -42.15 11.04
CA LEU A 622 -25.98 -43.26 11.03
C LEU A 622 -27.05 -43.13 9.93
N TYR A 623 -27.48 -41.90 9.65
CA TYR A 623 -28.39 -41.59 8.55
C TYR A 623 -27.73 -41.85 7.20
N ALA A 624 -26.49 -41.37 7.02
CA ALA A 624 -25.68 -41.57 5.81
C ALA A 624 -25.31 -43.05 5.60
N ALA A 625 -25.11 -43.81 6.69
CA ALA A 625 -24.94 -45.26 6.65
C ALA A 625 -26.21 -46.02 6.22
N GLY A 626 -27.33 -45.31 6.02
CA GLY A 626 -28.55 -45.85 5.44
C GLY A 626 -29.37 -46.69 6.40
N ASN A 627 -29.38 -46.37 7.70
CA ASN A 627 -30.22 -47.07 8.67
C ASN A 627 -31.69 -46.63 8.57
N PRO A 628 -32.65 -47.53 8.22
CA PRO A 628 -34.07 -47.18 8.11
C PRO A 628 -34.72 -46.65 9.39
N LEU A 629 -34.32 -47.14 10.57
CA LEU A 629 -34.92 -46.76 11.86
C LEU A 629 -34.71 -45.26 12.17
N PHE A 630 -33.57 -44.71 11.75
CA PHE A 630 -33.19 -43.32 12.03
C PHE A 630 -33.59 -42.34 10.92
N ARG A 631 -34.26 -42.78 9.84
CA ARG A 631 -34.65 -41.89 8.73
C ARG A 631 -35.66 -40.81 9.11
N VAL A 632 -36.55 -41.13 10.04
CA VAL A 632 -37.57 -40.21 10.56
C VAL A 632 -37.39 -39.94 12.05
N TRP A 633 -36.22 -40.28 12.62
CA TRP A 633 -35.94 -40.05 14.03
C TRP A 633 -35.78 -38.55 14.34
N GLU A 634 -36.35 -38.13 15.46
CA GLU A 634 -36.22 -36.77 16.01
C GLU A 634 -35.88 -36.84 17.50
N ALA A 635 -34.86 -36.11 17.94
CA ALA A 635 -34.55 -35.92 19.34
C ALA A 635 -34.74 -34.45 19.74
N LYS A 636 -35.35 -34.23 20.91
CA LYS A 636 -35.42 -32.92 21.56
C LYS A 636 -34.71 -32.96 22.90
N VAL A 637 -33.73 -32.10 23.07
CA VAL A 637 -32.89 -31.97 24.26
C VAL A 637 -33.25 -30.67 24.94
N HIS A 638 -33.78 -30.75 26.16
CA HIS A 638 -34.14 -29.57 26.94
C HIS A 638 -32.92 -29.15 27.77
N CYS A 639 -32.50 -27.89 27.63
CA CYS A 639 -31.31 -27.39 28.31
C CYS A 639 -31.53 -27.13 29.81
N ASN A 640 -32.78 -26.98 30.23
CA ASN A 640 -33.13 -26.58 31.59
C ASN A 640 -32.77 -27.65 32.63
N MET A 641 -31.89 -27.29 33.57
CA MET A 641 -31.49 -28.12 34.72
C MET A 641 -32.64 -28.48 35.67
N GLU A 642 -33.70 -27.67 35.72
CA GLU A 642 -34.88 -27.87 36.58
C GLU A 642 -36.02 -28.61 35.88
N SER A 643 -35.88 -28.95 34.59
CA SER A 643 -36.91 -29.68 33.87
C SER A 643 -36.90 -31.17 34.22
N ASP A 644 -38.09 -31.74 34.45
CA ASP A 644 -38.25 -33.18 34.69
C ASP A 644 -37.92 -34.01 33.43
N THR A 645 -37.93 -33.40 32.24
CA THR A 645 -37.70 -34.05 30.95
C THR A 645 -36.39 -33.61 30.30
N GLY A 646 -35.31 -34.39 30.47
CA GLY A 646 -34.00 -34.06 29.91
C GLY A 646 -33.91 -34.26 28.39
N VAL A 647 -34.20 -35.47 27.91
CA VAL A 647 -34.15 -35.80 26.47
C VAL A 647 -35.42 -36.55 26.06
N THR A 648 -36.01 -36.14 24.94
CA THR A 648 -37.12 -36.86 24.31
C THR A 648 -36.70 -37.34 22.93
N MET A 649 -36.98 -38.60 22.61
CA MET A 649 -36.67 -39.21 21.31
C MET A 649 -37.94 -39.78 20.70
N ASP A 650 -38.18 -39.48 19.44
CA ASP A 650 -39.29 -39.98 18.65
C ASP A 650 -38.76 -40.69 17.41
N PHE A 651 -39.10 -41.97 17.26
CA PHE A 651 -38.77 -42.74 16.06
C PHE A 651 -39.83 -42.57 14.96
N ASN A 652 -40.91 -41.85 15.21
CA ASN A 652 -41.99 -41.56 14.25
C ASN A 652 -42.54 -42.82 13.55
N LEU A 653 -42.55 -43.96 14.23
CA LEU A 653 -43.11 -45.23 13.72
C LEU A 653 -44.64 -45.28 13.82
N GLY A 654 -45.32 -44.12 13.80
CA GLY A 654 -46.78 -44.01 13.96
C GLY A 654 -47.27 -44.43 15.35
N ASN A 655 -48.40 -45.15 15.42
CA ASN A 655 -48.99 -45.60 16.69
C ASN A 655 -48.24 -46.77 17.36
N ILE A 656 -47.14 -47.23 16.76
CA ILE A 656 -46.39 -48.44 17.13
C ILE A 656 -45.52 -48.23 18.38
N LEU A 657 -44.87 -47.07 18.49
CA LEU A 657 -43.96 -46.75 19.60
C LEU A 657 -44.20 -45.31 20.09
N ARG A 658 -44.43 -45.16 21.39
CA ARG A 658 -44.53 -43.83 22.03
C ARG A 658 -43.16 -43.18 22.17
N LYS A 659 -43.14 -41.85 22.24
CA LYS A 659 -41.94 -41.05 22.49
C LYS A 659 -41.19 -41.54 23.73
N ILE A 660 -39.89 -41.78 23.58
CA ILE A 660 -39.00 -42.14 24.69
C ILE A 660 -38.66 -40.86 25.43
N MET A 661 -39.05 -40.78 26.70
CA MET A 661 -38.65 -39.70 27.60
C MET A 661 -37.60 -40.20 28.59
N VAL A 662 -36.48 -39.48 28.65
CA VAL A 662 -35.37 -39.73 29.56
C VAL A 662 -35.29 -38.57 30.55
N GLU A 663 -35.63 -38.85 31.80
CA GLU A 663 -35.64 -37.88 32.90
C GLU A 663 -34.22 -37.72 33.49
N GLY A 664 -33.86 -36.50 33.92
CA GLY A 664 -32.58 -36.19 34.58
C GLY A 664 -31.68 -35.20 33.82
N ASN A 665 -30.51 -34.90 34.40
CA ASN A 665 -29.58 -33.87 33.91
C ASN A 665 -29.12 -34.14 32.46
N ALA A 666 -29.39 -33.18 31.58
CA ALA A 666 -29.14 -33.29 30.14
C ALA A 666 -27.68 -33.60 29.80
N VAL A 667 -26.70 -32.98 30.45
CA VAL A 667 -25.26 -33.17 30.15
C VAL A 667 -24.82 -34.63 30.32
N LYS A 668 -25.20 -35.25 31.44
CA LYS A 668 -24.85 -36.66 31.71
C LYS A 668 -25.56 -37.60 30.75
N GLN A 669 -26.86 -37.36 30.52
CA GLN A 669 -27.66 -38.21 29.64
C GLN A 669 -27.20 -38.10 28.17
N LEU A 670 -26.80 -36.92 27.71
CA LEU A 670 -26.30 -36.70 26.35
C LEU A 670 -25.01 -37.46 26.10
N THR A 671 -24.08 -37.47 27.06
CA THR A 671 -22.81 -38.20 26.91
C THR A 671 -23.04 -39.71 26.76
N ASP A 672 -23.95 -40.27 27.57
CA ASP A 672 -24.34 -41.68 27.47
C ASP A 672 -25.11 -41.98 26.18
N LEU A 673 -26.01 -41.07 25.77
CA LEU A 673 -26.79 -41.19 24.53
C LEU A 673 -25.89 -41.15 23.29
N CYS A 674 -24.94 -40.21 23.20
CA CYS A 674 -23.95 -40.15 22.12
C CYS A 674 -23.25 -41.49 21.96
N ARG A 675 -22.72 -42.04 23.07
CA ARG A 675 -22.04 -43.33 23.06
C ARG A 675 -22.93 -44.46 22.54
N LYS A 676 -24.22 -44.48 22.92
CA LYS A 676 -25.16 -45.51 22.45
C LYS A 676 -25.46 -45.38 20.96
N ILE A 677 -25.65 -44.17 20.44
CA ILE A 677 -25.87 -43.96 19.00
C ILE A 677 -24.61 -44.31 18.19
N GLU A 678 -23.42 -43.96 18.69
CA GLU A 678 -22.13 -44.39 18.11
C GLU A 678 -22.01 -45.92 18.09
N MET A 679 -22.41 -46.61 19.16
CA MET A 679 -22.46 -48.08 19.17
C MET A 679 -23.48 -48.64 18.16
N CYS A 680 -24.65 -48.01 18.02
CA CYS A 680 -25.63 -48.39 16.99
C CYS A 680 -25.05 -48.26 15.59
N LEU A 681 -24.27 -47.21 15.31
CA LEU A 681 -23.55 -47.03 14.05
C LEU A 681 -22.51 -48.12 13.81
N ASP A 682 -21.68 -48.43 14.80
CA ASP A 682 -20.68 -49.50 14.68
C ASP A 682 -21.33 -50.86 14.38
N ASP A 683 -22.44 -51.16 15.05
CA ASP A 683 -23.17 -52.41 14.83
C ASP A 683 -23.90 -52.45 13.51
N TRP A 684 -24.49 -51.34 13.09
CA TRP A 684 -25.08 -51.21 11.76
C TRP A 684 -24.04 -51.42 10.67
N ASN A 685 -22.86 -50.81 10.79
CA ASN A 685 -21.77 -50.99 9.84
C ASN A 685 -21.30 -52.45 9.80
N ARG A 686 -21.20 -53.12 10.94
CA ARG A 686 -20.87 -54.55 11.03
C ARG A 686 -21.94 -55.42 10.36
N PHE A 687 -23.22 -55.11 10.59
CA PHE A 687 -24.34 -55.77 9.95
C PHE A 687 -24.30 -55.58 8.43
N MET A 688 -24.12 -54.35 7.94
CA MET A 688 -24.02 -54.04 6.52
C MET A 688 -22.82 -54.71 5.85
N ASP A 689 -21.66 -54.76 6.51
CA ASP A 689 -20.48 -55.48 6.03
C ASP A 689 -20.77 -56.98 5.84
N LYS A 690 -21.51 -57.58 6.78
CA LYS A 690 -21.97 -58.98 6.69
C LYS A 690 -22.96 -59.16 5.53
N GLN A 691 -24.00 -58.32 5.45
CA GLN A 691 -25.03 -58.42 4.40
C GLN A 691 -24.45 -58.24 3.00
N ARG A 692 -23.58 -57.24 2.80
CA ARG A 692 -22.88 -57.00 1.54
C ARG A 692 -21.93 -58.12 1.15
N SER A 693 -21.40 -58.86 2.12
CA SER A 693 -20.56 -60.04 1.88
C SER A 693 -21.36 -61.30 1.54
N GLN A 694 -22.60 -61.40 2.04
CA GLN A 694 -23.51 -62.53 1.78
C GLN A 694 -24.30 -62.35 0.48
N HIS A 695 -24.76 -61.14 0.20
CA HIS A 695 -25.56 -60.83 -0.99
C HIS A 695 -24.77 -59.96 -1.97
N TYR A 696 -24.22 -60.60 -3.01
CA TYR A 696 -23.33 -59.96 -3.98
C TYR A 696 -23.96 -58.72 -4.66
N TYR A 697 -25.21 -58.82 -5.09
CA TYR A 697 -25.88 -57.77 -5.86
C TYR A 697 -26.22 -56.51 -5.04
N LEU A 698 -26.16 -56.55 -3.70
CA LEU A 698 -26.21 -55.33 -2.89
C LEU A 698 -25.04 -54.38 -3.19
N ASN A 699 -23.90 -54.93 -3.62
CA ASN A 699 -22.68 -54.16 -3.89
C ASN A 699 -22.77 -53.28 -5.16
N TYR A 700 -23.88 -53.32 -5.90
CA TYR A 700 -24.15 -52.41 -7.00
C TYR A 700 -24.67 -51.05 -6.53
N TYR A 701 -25.12 -50.95 -5.27
CA TYR A 701 -25.83 -49.79 -4.75
C TYR A 701 -25.18 -49.26 -3.47
N THR A 702 -25.12 -47.93 -3.36
CA THR A 702 -24.79 -47.19 -2.13
C THR A 702 -25.85 -47.39 -1.05
N ALA A 703 -25.55 -47.02 0.18
CA ALA A 703 -26.46 -47.10 1.31
C ALA A 703 -27.76 -46.32 1.05
N GLU A 704 -27.66 -45.11 0.50
CA GLU A 704 -28.83 -44.30 0.11
C GLU A 704 -29.68 -44.99 -0.97
N GLN A 705 -29.03 -45.56 -1.99
CA GLN A 705 -29.73 -46.31 -3.04
C GLN A 705 -30.39 -47.58 -2.50
N ILE A 706 -29.76 -48.27 -1.55
CA ILE A 706 -30.37 -49.42 -0.86
C ILE A 706 -31.62 -48.99 -0.11
N VAL A 707 -31.56 -47.91 0.65
CA VAL A 707 -32.74 -47.40 1.37
C VAL A 707 -33.86 -47.00 0.42
N TYR A 708 -33.53 -46.32 -0.68
CA TYR A 708 -34.51 -45.99 -1.72
C TYR A 708 -35.15 -47.25 -2.32
N LEU A 709 -34.35 -48.25 -2.72
CA LEU A 709 -34.86 -49.52 -3.23
C LEU A 709 -35.71 -50.27 -2.19
N CYS A 710 -35.32 -50.27 -0.91
CA CYS A 710 -36.09 -50.86 0.19
C CYS A 710 -37.47 -50.20 0.35
N ASN A 711 -37.57 -48.88 0.18
CA ASN A 711 -38.83 -48.15 0.30
C ASN A 711 -39.73 -48.33 -0.94
N VAL A 712 -39.13 -48.45 -2.14
CA VAL A 712 -39.88 -48.52 -3.39
C VAL A 712 -40.27 -49.96 -3.76
N LEU A 713 -39.41 -50.95 -3.53
CA LEU A 713 -39.68 -52.36 -3.81
C LEU A 713 -40.49 -53.01 -2.68
N THR A 714 -41.73 -52.54 -2.52
CA THR A 714 -42.71 -53.09 -1.58
C THR A 714 -43.93 -53.62 -2.34
N GLU A 715 -44.67 -54.54 -1.72
CA GLU A 715 -45.85 -55.16 -2.33
C GLU A 715 -46.90 -54.14 -2.80
N ASN A 716 -47.09 -53.06 -2.04
CA ASN A 716 -48.04 -51.99 -2.40
C ASN A 716 -47.59 -51.19 -3.64
N ASN A 717 -46.31 -50.86 -3.73
CA ASN A 717 -45.80 -50.03 -4.83
C ASN A 717 -45.68 -50.81 -6.14
N LEU A 718 -45.29 -52.08 -6.03
CA LEU A 718 -45.17 -53.00 -7.15
C LEU A 718 -46.53 -53.29 -7.82
N ASN A 719 -47.65 -53.22 -7.08
CA ASN A 719 -49.01 -53.38 -7.59
C ASN A 719 -49.57 -52.16 -8.34
N ASN A 720 -49.01 -50.97 -8.12
CA ASN A 720 -49.56 -49.72 -8.66
C ASN A 720 -48.83 -49.31 -9.96
N LYS A 721 -47.64 -48.73 -9.83
CA LYS A 721 -46.77 -48.33 -10.94
C LYS A 721 -45.38 -48.05 -10.38
N LEU A 722 -44.37 -48.81 -10.83
CA LEU A 722 -42.97 -48.59 -10.45
C LEU A 722 -42.39 -47.40 -11.22
N GLU A 723 -41.58 -46.58 -10.56
CA GLU A 723 -40.89 -45.45 -11.20
C GLU A 723 -39.84 -45.95 -12.20
N GLU A 724 -39.70 -45.26 -13.35
CA GLU A 724 -38.72 -45.61 -14.39
C GLU A 724 -37.27 -45.59 -13.85
N ASN A 725 -36.98 -44.69 -12.92
CA ASN A 725 -35.67 -44.61 -12.25
C ASN A 725 -35.26 -45.92 -11.55
N VAL A 726 -36.22 -46.65 -10.99
CA VAL A 726 -35.95 -47.93 -10.31
C VAL A 726 -35.60 -49.00 -11.33
N LEU A 727 -36.32 -49.05 -12.45
CA LEU A 727 -36.02 -49.97 -13.55
C LEU A 727 -34.63 -49.68 -14.14
N MET A 728 -34.28 -48.40 -14.30
CA MET A 728 -32.93 -47.98 -14.73
C MET A 728 -31.83 -48.38 -13.73
N MET A 729 -32.12 -48.41 -12.43
CA MET A 729 -31.18 -48.94 -11.44
C MET A 729 -31.06 -50.46 -11.54
N LEU A 730 -32.19 -51.17 -11.65
CA LEU A 730 -32.23 -52.62 -11.74
C LEU A 730 -31.69 -53.16 -13.07
N SER A 731 -31.65 -52.34 -14.14
CA SER A 731 -31.14 -52.75 -15.45
C SER A 731 -29.65 -53.11 -15.44
N PHE A 732 -28.89 -52.63 -14.45
CA PHE A 732 -27.49 -53.01 -14.24
C PHE A 732 -27.31 -54.42 -13.66
N ILE A 733 -28.35 -54.95 -13.02
CA ILE A 733 -28.37 -56.33 -12.53
C ILE A 733 -28.91 -57.26 -13.61
N LYS A 734 -30.02 -56.87 -14.24
CA LYS A 734 -30.62 -57.59 -15.37
C LYS A 734 -30.91 -56.62 -16.52
N PRO A 735 -30.25 -56.75 -17.69
CA PRO A 735 -30.54 -55.93 -18.86
C PRO A 735 -32.02 -55.98 -19.26
N ASP A 736 -32.56 -54.86 -19.74
CA ASP A 736 -33.95 -54.72 -20.21
C ASP A 736 -35.04 -55.13 -19.19
N CYS A 737 -34.76 -54.93 -17.90
CA CYS A 737 -35.65 -55.28 -16.79
C CYS A 737 -37.05 -54.61 -16.89
N SER A 738 -38.10 -55.45 -16.94
CA SER A 738 -39.50 -55.01 -16.97
C SER A 738 -40.18 -55.07 -15.59
N VAL A 739 -41.25 -54.28 -15.39
CA VAL A 739 -42.05 -54.31 -14.15
C VAL A 739 -42.61 -55.71 -13.86
N SER A 740 -43.04 -56.44 -14.90
CA SER A 740 -43.53 -57.81 -14.77
C SER A 740 -42.45 -58.74 -14.23
N GLU A 741 -41.22 -58.63 -14.73
CA GLU A 741 -40.13 -59.48 -14.25
C GLU A 741 -39.77 -59.20 -12.79
N VAL A 742 -39.77 -57.93 -12.38
CA VAL A 742 -39.58 -57.55 -10.96
C VAL A 742 -40.71 -58.14 -10.11
N TRP A 743 -41.95 -58.09 -10.59
CA TRP A 743 -43.11 -58.67 -9.90
C TRP A 743 -43.00 -60.19 -9.72
N GLU A 744 -42.68 -60.97 -10.75
CA GLU A 744 -42.59 -62.42 -10.55
C GLU A 744 -41.34 -62.81 -9.73
N SER A 745 -40.25 -62.01 -9.79
CA SER A 745 -39.09 -62.19 -8.89
C SER A 745 -39.49 -61.95 -7.44
N TRP A 746 -40.32 -60.94 -7.18
CA TRP A 746 -40.90 -60.66 -5.87
C TRP A 746 -41.77 -61.80 -5.36
N MET A 747 -42.65 -62.35 -6.21
CA MET A 747 -43.49 -63.50 -5.88
C MET A 747 -42.66 -64.76 -5.59
N THR A 748 -41.61 -64.99 -6.39
CA THR A 748 -40.68 -66.11 -6.22
C THR A 748 -39.94 -65.99 -4.88
N PHE A 749 -39.43 -64.80 -4.58
CA PHE A 749 -38.83 -64.46 -3.29
C PHE A 749 -39.80 -64.69 -2.12
N GLN A 750 -41.05 -64.18 -2.19
CA GLN A 750 -42.03 -64.36 -1.12
C GLN A 750 -42.37 -65.83 -0.87
N ASN A 751 -42.52 -66.63 -1.93
CA ASN A 751 -42.76 -68.07 -1.81
C ASN A 751 -41.58 -68.80 -1.17
N HIS A 752 -40.34 -68.42 -1.51
CA HIS A 752 -39.16 -68.95 -0.83
C HIS A 752 -39.13 -68.53 0.64
N ALA A 753 -39.37 -67.26 0.96
CA ALA A 753 -39.38 -66.75 2.33
C ALA A 753 -40.45 -67.43 3.22
N MET A 754 -41.62 -67.77 2.66
CA MET A 754 -42.66 -68.51 3.39
C MET A 754 -42.28 -69.97 3.67
N ASN A 755 -41.42 -70.58 2.84
CA ASN A 755 -40.96 -71.95 3.02
C ASN A 755 -39.76 -72.08 3.98
N THR A 756 -38.97 -71.02 4.16
CA THR A 756 -37.76 -71.01 5.01
C THR A 756 -37.97 -70.39 6.40
N ALA A 757 -39.20 -70.02 6.77
CA ALA A 757 -39.57 -69.24 7.96
C ALA A 757 -39.29 -69.88 9.35
N GLY A 758 -38.37 -70.84 9.46
CA GLY A 758 -38.11 -71.59 10.68
C GLY A 758 -36.66 -71.82 11.10
N GLN A 759 -35.62 -71.31 10.42
CA GLN A 759 -34.24 -71.74 10.71
C GLN A 759 -33.08 -70.72 10.80
N GLU A 760 -33.28 -69.40 10.71
CA GLU A 760 -32.15 -68.46 10.89
C GLU A 760 -32.39 -67.44 12.02
N GLU A 761 -32.38 -67.93 13.27
CA GLU A 761 -32.15 -67.08 14.45
C GLU A 761 -30.66 -66.78 14.59
N ASP A 762 -30.21 -65.70 13.95
CA ASP A 762 -28.84 -65.22 14.11
C ASP A 762 -28.72 -64.48 15.45
N THR A 763 -28.41 -65.21 16.53
CA THR A 763 -28.24 -64.66 17.90
C THR A 763 -27.09 -63.64 18.00
N SER A 764 -26.34 -63.43 16.91
CA SER A 764 -25.20 -62.53 16.81
C SER A 764 -25.54 -61.03 16.71
N CYS A 765 -26.83 -60.68 16.54
CA CYS A 765 -27.28 -59.30 16.36
C CYS A 765 -27.86 -58.61 17.62
N GLN A 766 -27.73 -59.23 18.80
CA GLN A 766 -28.10 -58.59 20.08
C GLN A 766 -26.89 -57.87 20.67
N THR A 767 -26.98 -56.56 20.87
CA THR A 767 -25.84 -55.76 21.34
C THR A 767 -25.97 -55.42 22.82
N PHE A 768 -27.15 -54.99 23.26
CA PHE A 768 -27.28 -54.34 24.57
C PHE A 768 -27.91 -55.25 25.65
N ILE A 769 -28.87 -56.11 25.28
CA ILE A 769 -29.66 -56.95 26.20
C ILE A 769 -29.92 -58.35 25.61
N ASN A 770 -29.83 -59.39 26.46
CA ASN A 770 -30.31 -60.73 26.11
C ASN A 770 -31.84 -60.78 26.29
N LEU A 771 -32.59 -60.48 25.22
CA LEU A 771 -34.06 -60.40 25.22
C LEU A 771 -34.77 -61.67 25.73
N GLN A 772 -34.08 -62.83 25.70
CA GLN A 772 -34.65 -64.11 26.11
C GLN A 772 -34.89 -64.18 27.63
N SER A 773 -33.98 -63.67 28.46
CA SER A 773 -34.11 -63.73 29.93
C SER A 773 -35.12 -62.74 30.50
N ASP A 774 -35.34 -61.61 29.84
CA ASP A 774 -36.30 -60.58 30.29
C ASP A 774 -37.73 -60.88 29.82
N MET A 775 -37.89 -61.55 28.66
CA MET A 775 -39.21 -62.06 28.23
C MET A 775 -39.65 -63.28 29.05
N GLU A 776 -38.73 -64.16 29.48
CA GLU A 776 -39.05 -65.32 30.35
C GLU A 776 -39.59 -64.92 31.73
N ASN A 777 -39.20 -63.75 32.27
CA ASN A 777 -39.74 -63.24 33.54
C ASN A 777 -41.19 -62.74 33.45
N LEU A 778 -41.73 -62.55 32.23
CA LEU A 778 -43.10 -62.07 32.00
C LEU A 778 -44.08 -63.20 31.65
N ASP A 779 -43.60 -64.45 31.54
CA ASP A 779 -44.34 -65.57 30.93
C ASP A 779 -45.30 -66.31 31.88
N SER A 780 -45.83 -65.64 32.90
CA SER A 780 -46.85 -66.23 33.79
C SER A 780 -48.19 -65.48 33.84
N SER A 781 -48.36 -64.36 33.11
CA SER A 781 -49.60 -63.56 33.19
C SER A 781 -50.27 -63.17 31.87
N PHE A 782 -49.73 -63.53 30.69
CA PHE A 782 -50.24 -63.02 29.40
C PHE A 782 -50.59 -64.09 28.34
N ALA A 783 -50.80 -65.35 28.74
CA ALA A 783 -51.08 -66.47 27.83
C ALA A 783 -52.48 -66.48 27.17
N SER A 784 -53.15 -65.34 27.03
CA SER A 784 -54.44 -65.26 26.32
C SER A 784 -54.64 -63.90 25.65
N ASP A 785 -53.98 -63.70 24.52
CA ASP A 785 -54.50 -63.03 23.31
C ASP A 785 -53.33 -62.82 22.35
N ARG A 786 -53.55 -63.05 21.05
CA ARG A 786 -52.58 -62.75 20.00
C ARG A 786 -52.34 -61.23 19.92
N LYS A 787 -51.49 -60.69 20.79
CA LYS A 787 -50.96 -59.33 20.66
C LYS A 787 -49.78 -59.33 19.68
N CYS A 788 -49.67 -58.26 18.89
CA CYS A 788 -48.59 -58.08 17.94
C CYS A 788 -47.25 -57.97 18.70
N ALA A 789 -46.13 -58.40 18.12
CA ALA A 789 -44.78 -58.27 18.73
C ALA A 789 -44.49 -56.82 19.17
N ILE A 790 -45.09 -55.85 18.48
CA ILE A 790 -45.08 -54.42 18.78
C ILE A 790 -45.74 -54.07 20.12
N ASP A 791 -46.89 -54.66 20.45
CA ASP A 791 -47.60 -54.38 21.70
C ASP A 791 -46.79 -54.87 22.91
N VAL A 792 -46.07 -55.98 22.73
CA VAL A 792 -45.14 -56.53 23.72
C VAL A 792 -43.95 -55.58 23.86
N LEU A 793 -43.35 -55.12 22.76
CA LEU A 793 -42.25 -54.14 22.77
C LEU A 793 -42.64 -52.87 23.54
N GLN A 794 -43.79 -52.28 23.23
CA GLN A 794 -44.27 -51.07 23.91
C GLN A 794 -44.43 -51.30 25.42
N SER A 795 -44.95 -52.46 25.83
CA SER A 795 -45.11 -52.79 27.25
C SER A 795 -43.77 -52.91 28.00
N VAL A 796 -42.73 -53.42 27.34
CA VAL A 796 -41.39 -53.58 27.92
C VAL A 796 -40.65 -52.24 27.94
N VAL A 797 -40.80 -51.42 26.89
CA VAL A 797 -40.24 -50.06 26.84
C VAL A 797 -40.87 -49.16 27.89
N ASP A 798 -42.17 -49.29 28.17
CA ASP A 798 -42.85 -48.52 29.21
C ASP A 798 -42.38 -48.89 30.63
N GLN A 799 -41.92 -50.14 30.84
CA GLN A 799 -41.38 -50.62 32.12
C GLN A 799 -39.89 -50.27 32.33
N ALA A 800 -39.14 -50.05 31.25
CA ALA A 800 -37.72 -49.69 31.31
C ALA A 800 -37.53 -48.22 31.75
N VAL A 801 -36.36 -47.91 32.35
CA VAL A 801 -36.04 -46.57 32.86
C VAL A 801 -34.88 -45.96 32.07
N GLY A 802 -35.00 -44.67 31.74
CA GLY A 802 -33.97 -43.89 31.07
C GLY A 802 -33.54 -44.46 29.71
N LEU A 803 -32.24 -44.43 29.43
CA LEU A 803 -31.67 -44.85 28.15
C LEU A 803 -31.72 -46.36 27.88
N ARG A 804 -32.15 -47.22 28.84
CA ARG A 804 -32.42 -48.64 28.54
C ARG A 804 -33.57 -48.83 27.56
N LYS A 805 -34.47 -47.84 27.47
CA LYS A 805 -35.55 -47.83 26.47
C LYS A 805 -35.00 -47.85 25.05
N LEU A 806 -33.91 -47.12 24.78
CA LEU A 806 -33.24 -47.09 23.48
C LEU A 806 -32.63 -48.45 23.13
N ASP A 807 -31.96 -49.08 24.10
CA ASP A 807 -31.32 -50.41 23.94
C ASP A 807 -32.34 -51.46 23.49
N LEU A 808 -33.51 -51.49 24.14
CA LEU A 808 -34.59 -52.41 23.82
C LEU A 808 -35.17 -52.20 22.42
N VAL A 809 -35.34 -50.93 22.01
CA VAL A 809 -35.82 -50.60 20.66
C VAL A 809 -34.80 -51.02 19.61
N TRP A 810 -33.52 -50.75 19.84
CA TRP A 810 -32.45 -51.12 18.92
C TRP A 810 -32.30 -52.64 18.78
N ASP A 811 -32.21 -53.38 19.89
CA ASP A 811 -32.04 -54.83 19.86
C ASP A 811 -33.27 -55.52 19.22
N ALA A 812 -34.48 -55.02 19.49
CA ALA A 812 -35.68 -55.53 18.84
C ALA A 812 -35.68 -55.24 17.33
N TYR A 813 -35.27 -54.03 16.93
CA TYR A 813 -35.10 -53.66 15.53
C TYR A 813 -34.09 -54.56 14.81
N MET A 814 -32.91 -54.78 15.39
CA MET A 814 -31.88 -55.63 14.79
C MET A 814 -32.30 -57.11 14.72
N LYS A 815 -33.16 -57.56 15.65
CA LYS A 815 -33.73 -58.91 15.64
C LYS A 815 -34.79 -59.09 14.55
N ASP A 816 -35.69 -58.12 14.38
CA ASP A 816 -36.85 -58.23 13.50
C ASP A 816 -37.22 -56.89 12.81
N MET A 817 -36.38 -56.48 11.85
CA MET A 817 -36.53 -55.21 11.12
C MET A 817 -37.86 -55.13 10.37
N ARG A 818 -38.31 -56.25 9.78
CA ARG A 818 -39.49 -56.32 8.91
C ARG A 818 -40.79 -56.01 9.66
N ASN A 819 -40.92 -56.51 10.90
CA ASN A 819 -42.13 -56.25 11.69
C ASN A 819 -42.15 -54.86 12.32
N ILE A 820 -40.98 -54.26 12.56
CA ILE A 820 -40.87 -52.91 13.15
C ILE A 820 -41.08 -51.82 12.09
N ILE A 821 -40.55 -52.01 10.88
CA ILE A 821 -40.72 -51.07 9.77
C ILE A 821 -41.58 -51.72 8.67
N GLN A 822 -42.89 -51.65 8.84
CA GLN A 822 -43.87 -52.38 8.01
C GLN A 822 -44.02 -51.84 6.58
N TYR A 823 -43.54 -50.63 6.32
CA TYR A 823 -43.69 -49.93 5.04
C TYR A 823 -42.43 -49.99 4.15
N SER A 824 -41.38 -50.70 4.57
CA SER A 824 -40.13 -50.86 3.81
C SER A 824 -39.68 -52.32 3.79
N LEU A 825 -39.02 -52.73 2.72
CA LEU A 825 -38.33 -54.02 2.64
C LEU A 825 -37.06 -54.00 3.51
N ASP A 826 -36.81 -55.05 4.29
CA ASP A 826 -35.54 -55.17 5.02
C ASP A 826 -34.36 -55.54 4.09
N ILE A 827 -33.14 -55.27 4.54
CA ILE A 827 -31.94 -55.39 3.72
C ILE A 827 -31.63 -56.84 3.31
N ARG A 828 -31.96 -57.83 4.17
CA ARG A 828 -31.76 -59.25 3.87
C ARG A 828 -32.69 -59.66 2.72
N SER A 829 -33.96 -59.28 2.85
CA SER A 829 -34.98 -59.51 1.84
C SER A 829 -34.65 -58.83 0.50
N LEU A 830 -34.13 -57.59 0.53
CA LEU A 830 -33.67 -56.92 -0.70
C LEU A 830 -32.52 -57.69 -1.35
N GLY A 831 -31.52 -58.12 -0.58
CA GLY A 831 -30.38 -58.89 -1.08
C GLY A 831 -30.82 -60.16 -1.81
N SER A 832 -31.72 -60.93 -1.20
CA SER A 832 -32.31 -62.13 -1.82
C SER A 832 -33.15 -61.81 -3.06
N LEU A 833 -33.95 -60.74 -3.03
CA LEU A 833 -34.75 -60.33 -4.19
C LEU A 833 -33.87 -59.99 -5.41
N LEU A 834 -32.80 -59.23 -5.19
CA LEU A 834 -31.86 -58.86 -6.25
C LEU A 834 -31.15 -60.09 -6.83
N GLU A 835 -30.83 -61.09 -5.99
CA GLU A 835 -30.25 -62.35 -6.41
C GLU A 835 -31.22 -63.19 -7.26
N VAL A 836 -32.50 -63.25 -6.87
CA VAL A 836 -33.56 -63.88 -7.68
C VAL A 836 -33.72 -63.17 -9.03
N LEU A 837 -33.70 -61.83 -9.03
CA LEU A 837 -33.81 -61.04 -10.25
C LEU A 837 -32.63 -61.27 -11.20
N ALA A 838 -31.40 -61.32 -10.68
CA ALA A 838 -30.20 -61.55 -11.49
C ALA A 838 -30.19 -62.93 -12.17
N ASN A 839 -30.75 -63.94 -11.50
CA ASN A 839 -30.76 -65.32 -11.98
C ASN A 839 -31.95 -65.63 -12.92
N LYS A 840 -32.83 -64.66 -13.20
CA LYS A 840 -33.97 -64.87 -14.11
C LYS A 840 -33.54 -64.87 -15.58
N GLN A 841 -33.84 -65.95 -16.28
CA GLN A 841 -33.71 -66.05 -17.74
C GLN A 841 -34.76 -65.16 -18.44
N SER A 842 -34.39 -64.54 -19.57
CA SER A 842 -35.29 -63.69 -20.37
C SER A 842 -36.27 -64.57 -21.17
N GLN A 843 -37.55 -64.20 -21.21
CA GLN A 843 -38.65 -65.04 -21.73
C GLN A 843 -38.72 -65.15 -23.27
N GLU A 844 -37.78 -64.60 -24.05
CA GLU A 844 -37.90 -64.54 -25.51
C GLU A 844 -37.42 -65.79 -26.28
N GLN A 845 -36.95 -66.86 -25.63
CA GLN A 845 -36.44 -68.04 -26.34
C GLN A 845 -36.85 -69.35 -25.65
N GLU A 846 -38.13 -69.72 -25.71
CA GLU A 846 -38.59 -71.08 -25.36
C GLU A 846 -38.61 -72.06 -26.56
N GLU A 847 -38.18 -71.66 -27.78
CA GLU A 847 -38.36 -72.50 -28.98
C GLU A 847 -37.11 -73.15 -29.62
N GLU A 848 -35.88 -72.97 -29.13
CA GLU A 848 -34.72 -73.70 -29.69
C GLU A 848 -33.90 -74.43 -28.60
N GLU A 849 -34.23 -75.72 -28.43
CA GLU A 849 -33.45 -76.69 -27.67
C GLU A 849 -32.12 -77.05 -28.36
N GLU A 850 -31.12 -77.37 -27.52
CA GLU A 850 -29.86 -78.07 -27.82
C GLU A 850 -28.78 -77.32 -28.61
N LEU A 851 -28.02 -76.46 -27.92
CA LEU A 851 -26.54 -76.44 -27.91
C LEU A 851 -26.04 -75.57 -26.74
N LEU A 852 -24.98 -76.02 -26.07
CA LEU A 852 -24.37 -75.42 -24.88
C LEU A 852 -23.74 -74.03 -25.16
N GLU A 853 -24.55 -72.98 -25.31
CA GLU A 853 -24.07 -71.60 -25.34
C GLU A 853 -24.54 -70.85 -24.09
N THR A 854 -23.56 -70.21 -23.45
CA THR A 854 -23.64 -69.43 -22.21
C THR A 854 -24.81 -68.44 -22.24
N SER A 855 -25.56 -68.37 -21.13
CA SER A 855 -26.61 -67.37 -20.92
C SER A 855 -26.20 -65.99 -21.40
N GLU A 856 -26.99 -65.35 -22.27
CA GLU A 856 -26.74 -64.01 -22.84
C GLU A 856 -26.50 -62.91 -21.77
N ASN A 857 -26.84 -63.17 -20.50
CA ASN A 857 -26.72 -62.23 -19.38
C ASN A 857 -25.36 -62.22 -18.65
N THR A 858 -24.41 -63.11 -19.01
CA THR A 858 -23.12 -63.22 -18.29
C THR A 858 -21.93 -62.75 -19.12
N VAL A 859 -21.35 -61.62 -18.73
CA VAL A 859 -20.12 -61.05 -19.32
C VAL A 859 -18.87 -61.87 -18.95
N ILE A 860 -18.06 -62.27 -19.94
CA ILE A 860 -16.80 -63.02 -19.77
C ILE A 860 -15.64 -62.30 -20.49
N ARG A 861 -14.80 -61.58 -19.73
CA ARG A 861 -13.68 -60.79 -20.27
C ARG A 861 -12.33 -61.43 -20.03
N LYS A 862 -11.53 -61.64 -21.09
CA LYS A 862 -10.17 -62.20 -20.98
C LYS A 862 -9.16 -61.12 -20.59
N LEU A 863 -8.32 -61.40 -19.58
CA LEU A 863 -7.20 -60.52 -19.22
C LEU A 863 -6.12 -60.48 -20.33
N PRO A 864 -5.53 -59.32 -20.62
CA PRO A 864 -4.43 -59.22 -21.57
C PRO A 864 -3.21 -60.05 -21.11
N LYS A 865 -2.38 -60.47 -22.08
CA LYS A 865 -1.15 -61.21 -21.79
C LYS A 865 -0.21 -60.35 -20.92
N GLY A 866 0.28 -60.90 -19.81
CA GLY A 866 1.15 -60.22 -18.84
C GLY A 866 0.44 -59.72 -17.58
N TYR A 867 -0.90 -59.78 -17.54
CA TYR A 867 -1.70 -59.49 -16.35
C TYR A 867 -1.96 -60.78 -15.58
N PHE A 868 -2.12 -60.66 -14.26
CA PHE A 868 -2.30 -61.79 -13.37
C PHE A 868 -3.63 -61.71 -12.63
N THR A 869 -4.29 -62.85 -12.48
CA THR A 869 -5.46 -63.01 -11.62
C THR A 869 -5.04 -63.14 -10.15
N GLY A 870 -5.84 -62.61 -9.23
CA GLY A 870 -5.61 -62.74 -7.79
C GLY A 870 -4.56 -61.78 -7.21
N GLN A 871 -4.08 -60.82 -7.99
CA GLN A 871 -3.25 -59.70 -7.52
C GLN A 871 -3.60 -58.39 -8.25
N PRO A 872 -3.39 -57.21 -7.64
CA PRO A 872 -3.59 -55.93 -8.33
C PRO A 872 -2.58 -55.75 -9.47
N ASN A 873 -3.05 -55.32 -10.64
CA ASN A 873 -2.21 -54.99 -11.78
C ASN A 873 -2.13 -53.45 -11.91
N LEU A 874 -1.00 -52.85 -11.53
CA LEU A 874 -0.82 -51.39 -11.56
C LEU A 874 -0.25 -50.94 -12.90
N ILE A 875 -0.90 -50.00 -13.58
CA ILE A 875 -0.42 -49.36 -14.79
C ILE A 875 -0.09 -47.90 -14.47
N ILE A 876 1.16 -47.52 -14.74
CA ILE A 876 1.60 -46.14 -14.61
C ILE A 876 1.81 -45.57 -16.01
N CYS A 877 1.11 -44.48 -16.32
CA CYS A 877 1.21 -43.83 -17.62
C CYS A 877 0.94 -42.32 -17.57
N PRO A 878 1.35 -41.56 -18.60
CA PRO A 878 0.98 -40.15 -18.71
C PRO A 878 -0.52 -39.94 -18.59
N GLN A 879 -0.94 -38.85 -17.93
CA GLN A 879 -2.34 -38.60 -17.59
C GLN A 879 -3.28 -38.62 -18.81
N ASP A 880 -2.81 -38.12 -19.96
CA ASP A 880 -3.55 -38.10 -21.23
C ASP A 880 -3.79 -39.48 -21.84
N LYS A 881 -3.03 -40.51 -21.42
CA LYS A 881 -3.12 -41.88 -21.93
C LYS A 881 -3.92 -42.83 -21.05
N ILE A 882 -4.36 -42.42 -19.85
CA ILE A 882 -5.10 -43.27 -18.89
C ILE A 882 -6.40 -43.82 -19.49
N LEU A 883 -7.24 -42.97 -20.08
CA LEU A 883 -8.50 -43.41 -20.70
C LEU A 883 -8.24 -44.31 -21.91
N THR A 884 -7.21 -44.01 -22.70
CA THR A 884 -6.81 -44.86 -23.84
C THR A 884 -6.36 -46.24 -23.38
N ALA A 885 -5.61 -46.32 -22.28
CA ALA A 885 -5.19 -47.58 -21.67
C ALA A 885 -6.38 -48.41 -21.18
N SER A 886 -7.39 -47.76 -20.60
CA SER A 886 -8.64 -48.41 -20.18
C SER A 886 -9.41 -48.99 -21.37
N VAL A 887 -9.59 -48.23 -22.46
CA VAL A 887 -10.27 -48.75 -23.66
C VAL A 887 -9.52 -49.96 -24.23
N CYS A 888 -8.20 -49.90 -24.33
CA CYS A 888 -7.37 -51.02 -24.78
C CYS A 888 -7.50 -52.28 -23.89
N LEU A 889 -7.73 -52.11 -22.59
CA LEU A 889 -7.95 -53.23 -21.67
C LEU A 889 -9.22 -54.01 -22.04
N TYR A 890 -10.33 -53.30 -22.27
CA TYR A 890 -11.63 -53.92 -22.57
C TYR A 890 -11.75 -54.40 -24.02
N MET A 891 -11.02 -53.81 -24.98
CA MET A 891 -10.89 -54.33 -26.36
C MET A 891 -10.16 -55.68 -26.47
N THR A 892 -9.80 -56.33 -25.36
CA THR A 892 -9.29 -57.70 -25.40
C THR A 892 -10.40 -58.72 -25.66
N SER A 893 -11.66 -58.33 -25.41
CA SER A 893 -12.85 -59.15 -25.61
C SER A 893 -13.86 -58.36 -26.47
N ASP A 894 -13.60 -58.29 -27.78
CA ASP A 894 -14.31 -57.42 -28.73
C ASP A 894 -15.80 -57.76 -28.91
N ASP A 895 -16.19 -59.00 -28.60
CA ASP A 895 -17.57 -59.50 -28.75
C ASP A 895 -18.47 -59.19 -27.54
N GLU A 896 -17.90 -58.66 -26.45
CA GLU A 896 -18.62 -58.37 -25.20
C GLU A 896 -19.13 -56.91 -25.15
N GLN A 897 -20.20 -56.68 -24.36
CA GLN A 897 -20.72 -55.32 -24.14
C GLN A 897 -19.66 -54.40 -23.51
N LEU A 898 -19.80 -53.08 -23.70
CA LEU A 898 -18.94 -52.09 -23.04
C LEU A 898 -19.10 -52.17 -21.52
N PRO A 899 -18.03 -51.93 -20.74
CA PRO A 899 -18.12 -51.96 -19.28
C PRO A 899 -19.00 -50.82 -18.75
N THR A 900 -19.63 -51.05 -17.60
CA THR A 900 -20.41 -50.02 -16.89
C THR A 900 -19.73 -49.62 -15.57
N TYR A 901 -20.42 -48.87 -14.70
CA TYR A 901 -19.88 -48.37 -13.43
C TYR A 901 -19.51 -49.50 -12.44
N ASP A 902 -20.06 -50.69 -12.65
CA ASP A 902 -19.78 -51.87 -11.85
C ASP A 902 -18.35 -52.39 -12.07
N GLU A 903 -17.85 -52.29 -13.30
CA GLU A 903 -16.52 -52.72 -13.75
C GLU A 903 -15.48 -51.59 -13.75
N VAL A 904 -15.87 -50.35 -14.06
CA VAL A 904 -14.94 -49.22 -14.18
C VAL A 904 -15.32 -48.11 -13.21
N LEU A 905 -14.37 -47.71 -12.35
CA LEU A 905 -14.51 -46.56 -11.48
C LEU A 905 -13.50 -45.47 -11.85
N LEU A 906 -14.01 -44.29 -12.19
CA LEU A 906 -13.23 -43.07 -12.44
C LEU A 906 -13.04 -42.31 -11.13
N CYS A 907 -11.81 -42.31 -10.60
CA CYS A 907 -11.49 -41.60 -9.37
C CYS A 907 -11.29 -40.10 -9.62
N THR A 908 -11.84 -39.31 -8.72
CA THR A 908 -11.66 -37.86 -8.61
C THR A 908 -11.32 -37.51 -7.16
N PRO A 909 -10.86 -36.28 -6.89
CA PRO A 909 -10.65 -35.83 -5.50
C PRO A 909 -11.92 -35.87 -4.63
N ALA A 910 -13.11 -35.88 -5.23
CA ALA A 910 -14.40 -35.96 -4.55
C ALA A 910 -14.95 -37.39 -4.39
N THR A 911 -14.27 -38.40 -4.94
CA THR A 911 -14.71 -39.80 -4.87
C THR A 911 -14.71 -40.28 -3.42
N SER A 912 -15.87 -40.74 -2.93
CA SER A 912 -16.04 -41.15 -1.53
C SER A 912 -15.46 -42.53 -1.25
N TYR A 913 -15.17 -42.79 0.03
CA TYR A 913 -14.74 -44.12 0.48
C TYR A 913 -15.74 -45.22 0.08
N GLU A 914 -17.05 -44.98 0.25
CA GLU A 914 -18.10 -45.96 -0.07
C GLU A 914 -18.06 -46.38 -1.55
N GLN A 915 -17.90 -45.44 -2.49
CA GLN A 915 -17.86 -45.76 -3.92
C GLN A 915 -16.71 -46.72 -4.25
N VAL A 916 -15.54 -46.48 -3.66
CA VAL A 916 -14.36 -47.33 -3.84
C VAL A 916 -14.55 -48.66 -3.11
N GLU A 917 -15.11 -48.66 -1.90
CA GLU A 917 -15.45 -49.87 -1.15
C GLU A 917 -16.35 -50.80 -1.97
N LEU A 918 -17.45 -50.28 -2.54
CA LEU A 918 -18.38 -51.04 -3.36
C LEU A 918 -17.71 -51.63 -4.60
N PHE A 919 -16.84 -50.86 -5.26
CA PHE A 919 -16.03 -51.34 -6.36
C PHE A 919 -15.17 -52.54 -5.95
N PHE A 920 -14.47 -52.46 -4.80
CA PHE A 920 -13.68 -53.57 -4.29
C PHE A 920 -14.52 -54.76 -3.84
N ARG A 921 -15.72 -54.55 -3.27
CA ARG A 921 -16.65 -55.64 -2.95
C ARG A 921 -17.10 -56.39 -4.20
N ARG A 922 -17.48 -55.69 -5.27
CA ARG A 922 -17.84 -56.32 -6.55
C ARG A 922 -16.68 -57.12 -7.15
N CYS A 923 -15.45 -56.62 -6.99
CA CYS A 923 -14.24 -57.27 -7.48
C CYS A 923 -13.81 -58.50 -6.67
N LEU A 924 -13.93 -58.47 -5.33
CA LEU A 924 -13.32 -59.45 -4.44
C LEU A 924 -14.31 -60.48 -3.88
N THR A 925 -15.58 -60.13 -3.73
CA THR A 925 -16.62 -61.00 -3.16
C THR A 925 -17.15 -61.97 -4.24
N PRO A 926 -17.28 -63.27 -3.95
CA PRO A 926 -17.89 -64.22 -4.88
C PRO A 926 -19.40 -63.97 -5.00
N GLY A 927 -19.98 -64.26 -6.19
CA GLY A 927 -21.44 -64.24 -6.39
C GLY A 927 -21.90 -63.86 -7.79
N TYR A 928 -21.06 -63.21 -8.59
CA TYR A 928 -21.31 -63.06 -10.03
C TYR A 928 -20.94 -64.33 -10.80
N MET A 929 -21.78 -64.71 -11.76
CA MET A 929 -21.61 -65.95 -12.54
C MET A 929 -20.57 -65.84 -13.67
N GLY A 930 -20.30 -64.63 -14.18
CA GLY A 930 -19.32 -64.38 -15.24
C GLY A 930 -17.93 -63.98 -14.73
N GLU A 931 -17.08 -63.52 -15.64
CA GLU A 931 -15.70 -63.11 -15.32
C GLU A 931 -15.39 -61.70 -15.82
N LYS A 932 -15.63 -60.69 -14.99
CA LYS A 932 -15.42 -59.27 -15.30
C LYS A 932 -13.96 -58.82 -15.06
N ILE A 933 -13.57 -57.71 -15.71
CA ILE A 933 -12.32 -56.99 -15.39
C ILE A 933 -12.72 -55.73 -14.62
N TYR A 934 -12.08 -55.48 -13.48
CA TYR A 934 -12.36 -54.32 -12.64
C TYR A 934 -11.23 -53.30 -12.78
N ALA A 935 -11.52 -52.12 -13.31
CA ALA A 935 -10.54 -51.07 -13.56
C ALA A 935 -10.79 -49.83 -12.69
N LEU A 936 -9.81 -49.50 -11.83
CA LEU A 936 -9.78 -48.28 -11.03
C LEU A 936 -8.89 -47.24 -11.71
N LEU A 937 -9.50 -46.22 -12.31
CA LEU A 937 -8.82 -45.22 -13.13
C LEU A 937 -8.53 -43.95 -12.33
N PHE A 938 -7.41 -43.29 -12.61
CA PHE A 938 -6.96 -42.08 -11.90
C PHE A 938 -6.88 -42.30 -10.37
N ALA A 939 -6.50 -43.49 -9.93
CA ALA A 939 -6.49 -43.83 -8.50
C ALA A 939 -5.53 -42.95 -7.68
N ASP A 940 -4.59 -42.27 -8.33
CA ASP A 940 -3.74 -41.22 -7.75
C ASP A 940 -4.48 -39.96 -7.32
N GLN A 941 -5.73 -39.74 -7.74
CA GLN A 941 -6.55 -38.57 -7.37
C GLN A 941 -7.30 -38.74 -6.06
N LEU A 942 -7.37 -39.96 -5.50
CA LEU A 942 -8.03 -40.22 -4.23
C LEU A 942 -7.31 -39.49 -3.08
N SER A 943 -8.06 -39.00 -2.09
CA SER A 943 -7.47 -38.42 -0.89
C SER A 943 -6.63 -39.46 -0.14
N TYR A 944 -5.73 -38.99 0.73
CA TYR A 944 -4.92 -39.87 1.55
C TYR A 944 -5.78 -40.75 2.46
N GLU A 945 -6.79 -40.17 3.11
CA GLU A 945 -7.69 -40.86 4.04
C GLU A 945 -8.47 -41.97 3.33
N VAL A 946 -9.03 -41.67 2.15
CA VAL A 946 -9.77 -42.65 1.34
C VAL A 946 -8.83 -43.77 0.89
N SER A 947 -7.66 -43.42 0.36
CA SER A 947 -6.67 -44.39 -0.14
C SER A 947 -6.20 -45.34 0.97
N TYR A 948 -5.92 -44.80 2.16
CA TYR A 948 -5.50 -45.57 3.33
C TYR A 948 -6.60 -46.51 3.85
N ALA A 949 -7.84 -46.01 3.95
CA ALA A 949 -8.98 -46.81 4.38
C ALA A 949 -9.27 -47.95 3.38
N VAL A 950 -9.21 -47.65 2.09
CA VAL A 950 -9.41 -48.63 1.00
C VAL A 950 -8.32 -49.70 1.01
N GLU A 951 -7.06 -49.36 1.23
CA GLU A 951 -5.99 -50.36 1.34
C GLU A 951 -6.27 -51.35 2.48
N LYS A 952 -6.60 -50.84 3.68
CA LYS A 952 -6.95 -51.69 4.83
C LYS A 952 -8.14 -52.60 4.51
N PHE A 953 -9.15 -52.05 3.85
CA PHE A 953 -10.32 -52.78 3.43
C PHE A 953 -10.00 -53.87 2.39
N PHE A 954 -9.17 -53.54 1.39
CA PHE A 954 -8.66 -54.47 0.39
C PHE A 954 -7.88 -55.63 1.03
N GLN A 955 -7.01 -55.34 2.00
CA GLN A 955 -6.27 -56.38 2.75
C GLN A 955 -7.23 -57.29 3.54
N LYS A 956 -8.22 -56.70 4.22
CA LYS A 956 -9.27 -57.44 4.95
C LYS A 956 -10.02 -58.38 4.01
N LEU A 957 -10.59 -57.88 2.92
CA LEU A 957 -11.36 -58.70 1.97
C LEU A 957 -10.50 -59.76 1.27
N SER A 958 -9.29 -59.41 0.83
CA SER A 958 -8.37 -60.37 0.19
C SER A 958 -7.97 -61.51 1.13
N SER A 959 -7.96 -61.27 2.45
CA SER A 959 -7.73 -62.31 3.45
C SER A 959 -8.95 -63.22 3.66
N CYS A 960 -10.16 -62.66 3.57
CA CYS A 960 -11.42 -63.39 3.73
C CYS A 960 -11.80 -64.20 2.49
N PHE A 961 -11.55 -63.66 1.29
CA PHE A 961 -11.94 -64.24 0.00
C PHE A 961 -10.69 -64.44 -0.86
N ARG A 962 -10.30 -65.71 -1.07
CA ARG A 962 -9.23 -66.09 -2.01
C ARG A 962 -9.76 -66.20 -3.44
N SER A 963 -10.37 -65.13 -3.94
CA SER A 963 -10.96 -65.10 -5.28
C SER A 963 -9.91 -64.83 -6.36
N SER A 964 -10.08 -65.42 -7.54
CA SER A 964 -9.28 -65.15 -8.75
C SER A 964 -9.70 -63.82 -9.38
N TYR A 965 -9.67 -62.73 -8.62
CA TYR A 965 -10.13 -61.41 -9.06
C TYR A 965 -9.24 -60.84 -10.18
N ARG A 966 -9.81 -59.95 -11.01
CA ARG A 966 -9.16 -59.32 -12.17
C ARG A 966 -9.11 -57.82 -11.98
N LEU A 967 -8.24 -57.35 -11.11
CA LEU A 967 -8.12 -55.93 -10.74
C LEU A 967 -7.00 -55.25 -11.52
N VAL A 968 -7.33 -54.12 -12.14
CA VAL A 968 -6.39 -53.22 -12.81
C VAL A 968 -6.51 -51.82 -12.20
N ILE A 969 -5.39 -51.24 -11.81
CA ILE A 969 -5.32 -49.88 -11.25
C ILE A 969 -4.50 -49.04 -12.20
N ILE A 970 -5.02 -47.90 -12.66
CA ILE A 970 -4.32 -47.01 -13.60
C ILE A 970 -4.09 -45.66 -12.94
N CYS A 971 -2.82 -45.28 -12.79
CA CYS A 971 -2.39 -44.03 -12.17
C CYS A 971 -1.59 -43.15 -13.13
N SER A 972 -1.61 -41.84 -12.87
CA SER A 972 -0.74 -40.89 -13.57
C SER A 972 0.72 -41.05 -13.16
N ALA A 973 1.62 -41.10 -14.15
CA ALA A 973 3.07 -41.08 -13.97
C ALA A 973 3.56 -39.79 -13.28
N GLU A 974 2.79 -38.70 -13.39
CA GLU A 974 3.13 -37.42 -12.75
C GLU A 974 2.88 -37.44 -11.24
N ARG A 975 2.07 -38.39 -10.76
CA ARG A 975 1.63 -38.50 -9.36
C ARG A 975 1.97 -39.86 -8.73
N GLU A 976 3.07 -40.47 -9.16
CA GLU A 976 3.56 -41.74 -8.60
C GLU A 976 3.86 -41.69 -7.10
N HIS A 977 4.15 -40.50 -6.56
CA HIS A 977 4.41 -40.28 -5.13
C HIS A 977 3.16 -40.35 -4.25
N ASN A 978 1.95 -40.40 -4.84
CA ASN A 978 0.71 -40.51 -4.07
C ASN A 978 0.54 -41.90 -3.46
N TYR A 979 -0.35 -41.98 -2.46
CA TYR A 979 -0.48 -43.17 -1.62
C TYR A 979 -0.80 -44.44 -2.40
N MET A 980 -1.85 -44.43 -3.23
CA MET A 980 -2.28 -45.61 -4.00
C MET A 980 -1.19 -46.23 -4.90
N PRO A 981 -0.52 -45.48 -5.80
CA PRO A 981 0.55 -46.05 -6.63
C PRO A 981 1.74 -46.56 -5.80
N SER A 982 2.07 -45.90 -4.68
CA SER A 982 3.17 -46.33 -3.83
C SER A 982 2.91 -47.69 -3.14
N VAL A 983 1.69 -47.90 -2.62
CA VAL A 983 1.26 -49.14 -1.96
C VAL A 983 1.13 -50.30 -2.94
N THR A 984 0.69 -50.03 -4.16
CA THR A 984 0.43 -51.05 -5.18
C THR A 984 1.62 -51.31 -6.13
N SER A 985 2.77 -50.71 -5.83
CA SER A 985 4.00 -50.78 -6.64
C SER A 985 4.54 -52.19 -6.88
N ASN A 986 4.25 -53.15 -6.00
CA ASN A 986 4.65 -54.56 -6.15
C ASN A 986 4.01 -55.25 -7.37
N GLY A 987 2.93 -54.69 -7.94
CA GLY A 987 2.22 -55.21 -9.12
C GLY A 987 2.38 -54.36 -10.39
N THR A 988 3.45 -53.57 -10.51
CA THR A 988 3.63 -52.59 -11.60
C THR A 988 3.85 -53.27 -12.96
N LEU A 989 3.02 -52.91 -13.94
CA LEU A 989 3.12 -53.27 -15.35
C LEU A 989 3.41 -52.02 -16.19
N SER A 990 4.32 -52.16 -17.17
CA SER A 990 4.59 -51.08 -18.13
C SER A 990 3.48 -50.98 -19.16
N LEU A 991 3.09 -49.78 -19.58
CA LEU A 991 2.12 -49.59 -20.67
C LEU A 991 2.54 -50.29 -22.00
N ARG A 992 3.85 -50.51 -22.20
CA ARG A 992 4.37 -51.34 -23.29
C ARG A 992 3.86 -52.78 -23.26
N SER A 993 3.72 -53.38 -22.07
CA SER A 993 3.21 -54.73 -21.91
C SER A 993 1.74 -54.89 -22.33
N LEU A 994 0.90 -53.86 -22.12
CA LEU A 994 -0.48 -53.81 -22.63
C LEU A 994 -0.51 -53.76 -24.16
N LEU A 995 0.30 -52.88 -24.76
CA LEU A 995 0.39 -52.69 -26.22
C LEU A 995 0.99 -53.91 -26.93
N ASP A 996 2.00 -54.54 -26.32
CA ASP A 996 2.61 -55.78 -26.83
C ASP A 996 1.66 -56.98 -26.67
N GLY A 997 0.82 -56.99 -25.62
CA GLY A 997 -0.28 -57.94 -25.44
C GLY A 997 -1.28 -57.87 -26.59
N TYR A 998 -1.76 -56.66 -26.93
CA TYR A 998 -2.70 -56.41 -28.03
C TYR A 998 -2.11 -56.78 -29.41
N ARG A 999 -0.83 -56.44 -29.66
CA ARG A 999 -0.13 -56.80 -30.90
C ARG A 999 0.01 -58.32 -31.08
N ASN A 1000 0.09 -59.08 -29.99
CA ASN A 1000 0.29 -60.53 -30.01
C ASN A 1000 -1.01 -61.36 -29.85
N THR A 1001 -2.18 -60.74 -29.63
CA THR A 1001 -3.50 -61.39 -29.69
C THR A 1001 -4.13 -61.34 -31.08
N CYS A 1002 -3.65 -60.48 -31.97
CA CYS A 1002 -4.02 -60.46 -33.39
C CYS A 1002 -2.88 -60.95 -34.33
N PRO A 1003 -2.46 -62.24 -34.31
CA PRO A 1003 -1.50 -62.74 -35.27
C PRO A 1003 -2.23 -63.16 -36.56
N GLY A 1004 -2.19 -62.31 -37.59
CA GLY A 1004 -2.48 -62.71 -38.95
C GLY A 1004 -3.96 -62.87 -39.31
N THR A 1005 -4.57 -61.79 -39.79
CA THR A 1005 -5.59 -61.88 -40.83
C THR A 1005 -5.31 -60.79 -41.84
N THR A 1006 -5.32 -61.19 -43.11
CA THR A 1006 -5.17 -60.33 -44.29
C THR A 1006 -5.94 -59.02 -44.11
N LEU A 1007 -5.20 -57.91 -44.08
CA LEU A 1007 -5.75 -56.54 -44.08
C LEU A 1007 -6.79 -56.40 -45.19
N SER A 1008 -8.07 -56.43 -44.80
CA SER A 1008 -9.14 -55.90 -45.64
C SER A 1008 -8.97 -54.37 -45.71
N PRO A 1009 -9.48 -53.69 -46.75
CA PRO A 1009 -9.27 -52.25 -46.91
C PRO A 1009 -9.86 -51.41 -45.76
N HIS A 1010 -10.65 -52.01 -44.88
CA HIS A 1010 -11.31 -51.37 -43.74
C HIS A 1010 -10.51 -51.40 -42.42
N THR A 1011 -9.37 -52.12 -42.34
CA THR A 1011 -8.55 -52.21 -41.10
C THR A 1011 -7.28 -51.34 -41.10
N ARG A 1012 -7.00 -50.59 -42.17
CA ARG A 1012 -5.96 -49.53 -42.16
C ARG A 1012 -6.25 -48.27 -41.29
N PRO A 1013 -7.49 -47.93 -40.87
CA PRO A 1013 -7.71 -46.75 -40.03
C PRO A 1013 -7.38 -46.93 -38.54
N VAL A 1014 -7.30 -48.16 -38.00
CA VAL A 1014 -7.32 -48.38 -36.53
C VAL A 1014 -5.94 -48.16 -35.87
N LEU A 1015 -4.84 -48.57 -36.52
CA LEU A 1015 -3.48 -48.18 -36.08
C LEU A 1015 -3.19 -46.69 -36.34
N HIS A 1016 -3.89 -46.09 -37.31
CA HIS A 1016 -3.82 -44.66 -37.57
C HIS A 1016 -4.67 -43.84 -36.59
N LEU A 1017 -5.66 -44.46 -35.93
CA LEU A 1017 -6.46 -43.87 -34.86
C LEU A 1017 -5.64 -43.71 -33.58
N CYS A 1018 -4.85 -44.71 -33.17
CA CYS A 1018 -3.97 -44.59 -31.98
C CYS A 1018 -2.91 -43.48 -32.09
N SER A 1019 -2.46 -43.12 -33.32
CA SER A 1019 -1.56 -41.97 -33.54
C SER A 1019 -2.30 -40.66 -33.83
N LYS A 1020 -3.63 -40.69 -33.99
CA LYS A 1020 -4.49 -39.53 -34.26
C LYS A 1020 -5.56 -39.31 -33.19
N VAL A 1021 -5.56 -40.03 -32.07
CA VAL A 1021 -6.44 -39.70 -30.92
C VAL A 1021 -6.15 -38.26 -30.47
N ASP A 1022 -4.88 -37.82 -30.50
CA ASP A 1022 -4.50 -36.43 -30.23
C ASP A 1022 -5.00 -35.43 -31.30
N THR A 1023 -5.29 -35.89 -32.53
CA THR A 1023 -5.79 -35.04 -33.64
C THR A 1023 -7.31 -35.06 -33.79
N LEU A 1024 -7.99 -36.15 -33.42
CA LEU A 1024 -9.45 -36.26 -33.35
C LEU A 1024 -10.01 -35.58 -32.09
N LEU A 1025 -9.26 -35.59 -30.98
CA LEU A 1025 -9.53 -34.71 -29.83
C LEU A 1025 -9.17 -33.24 -30.12
N GLY A 1026 -8.15 -32.99 -30.96
CA GLY A 1026 -7.73 -31.64 -31.36
C GLY A 1026 -8.58 -30.94 -32.43
N LEU A 1027 -9.31 -31.67 -33.29
CA LEU A 1027 -10.16 -31.11 -34.36
C LEU A 1027 -11.66 -31.04 -34.00
N CYS A 1028 -12.05 -31.46 -32.80
CA CYS A 1028 -13.42 -31.31 -32.25
C CYS A 1028 -13.52 -30.22 -31.16
N LEU A 1029 -12.58 -29.27 -31.13
CA LEU A 1029 -12.64 -28.04 -30.33
C LEU A 1029 -13.41 -26.95 -31.10
N PRO A 1030 -14.73 -27.14 -31.30
CA PRO A 1030 -15.68 -26.27 -30.59
C PRO A 1030 -16.94 -27.00 -30.11
N ARG A 1031 -16.89 -28.34 -29.90
CA ARG A 1031 -17.99 -29.13 -29.29
C ARG A 1031 -17.50 -30.09 -28.20
N GLY A 1032 -16.40 -29.74 -27.53
CA GLY A 1032 -15.83 -30.46 -26.39
C GLY A 1032 -16.60 -30.32 -25.07
N LEU A 1033 -17.92 -30.11 -25.12
CA LEU A 1033 -18.81 -30.06 -23.96
C LEU A 1033 -19.81 -31.23 -23.92
N GLU A 1034 -19.97 -32.01 -24.99
CA GLU A 1034 -20.99 -33.08 -25.02
C GLU A 1034 -20.44 -34.50 -24.78
N LEU A 1035 -19.17 -34.81 -25.07
CA LEU A 1035 -18.61 -36.14 -24.76
C LEU A 1035 -18.15 -36.30 -23.31
N VAL A 1036 -17.77 -35.19 -22.66
CA VAL A 1036 -17.61 -35.17 -21.20
C VAL A 1036 -19.00 -35.23 -20.54
N SER A 1037 -20.05 -34.69 -21.17
CA SER A 1037 -21.41 -34.81 -20.62
C SER A 1037 -22.00 -36.23 -20.65
N LEU A 1038 -21.57 -37.13 -21.54
CA LEU A 1038 -22.13 -38.50 -21.57
C LEU A 1038 -21.41 -39.51 -20.67
N LEU A 1039 -20.16 -39.24 -20.28
CA LEU A 1039 -19.42 -40.07 -19.31
C LEU A 1039 -19.31 -39.44 -17.91
N SER A 1040 -19.67 -38.17 -17.75
CA SER A 1040 -19.76 -37.49 -16.43
C SER A 1040 -21.18 -37.44 -15.87
N PHE A 1041 -22.19 -37.94 -16.59
CA PHE A 1041 -23.59 -37.96 -16.12
C PHE A 1041 -24.00 -39.24 -15.38
N VAL A 1042 -23.05 -40.14 -15.08
CA VAL A 1042 -23.32 -41.36 -14.28
C VAL A 1042 -22.45 -41.45 -13.02
N THR A 1043 -21.80 -40.36 -12.60
CA THR A 1043 -21.75 -40.12 -11.15
C THR A 1043 -23.12 -39.60 -10.78
N LEU A 1044 -23.93 -40.46 -10.14
CA LEU A 1044 -25.23 -40.09 -9.56
C LEU A 1044 -25.06 -38.89 -8.62
N HIS A 1045 -25.16 -37.70 -9.18
CA HIS A 1045 -25.64 -36.53 -8.49
C HIS A 1045 -27.17 -36.63 -8.49
N ASP A 1046 -27.75 -36.54 -7.29
CA ASP A 1046 -29.17 -36.36 -6.99
C ASP A 1046 -30.01 -35.87 -8.19
N PRO A 1047 -30.95 -36.65 -8.73
CA PRO A 1047 -31.92 -36.16 -9.70
C PRO A 1047 -33.03 -35.44 -8.94
N MET A 1048 -32.71 -34.30 -8.32
CA MET A 1048 -33.66 -33.59 -7.47
C MET A 1048 -33.31 -32.09 -7.30
N VAL A 1049 -32.74 -31.46 -8.34
CA VAL A 1049 -32.57 -30.00 -8.43
C VAL A 1049 -33.11 -29.49 -9.77
N SER A 1050 -34.38 -29.09 -9.77
CA SER A 1050 -34.95 -28.21 -10.80
C SER A 1050 -36.02 -27.35 -10.16
N ASP A 1051 -35.66 -26.11 -9.80
CA ASP A 1051 -36.50 -24.91 -9.92
C ASP A 1051 -35.82 -23.73 -9.22
N ILE A 1052 -34.92 -23.04 -9.92
CA ILE A 1052 -34.64 -21.63 -9.67
C ILE A 1052 -34.58 -20.96 -11.04
N GLY A 1053 -35.71 -20.39 -11.46
CA GLY A 1053 -35.73 -19.43 -12.55
C GLY A 1053 -35.21 -18.07 -12.08
N PHE A 1054 -34.38 -17.43 -12.88
CA PHE A 1054 -34.32 -15.97 -12.96
C PHE A 1054 -34.09 -15.55 -14.43
N PRO A 1055 -34.59 -14.36 -14.82
CA PRO A 1055 -35.15 -14.11 -16.14
C PRO A 1055 -34.15 -13.56 -17.17
N LEU A 1056 -34.56 -13.77 -18.43
CA LEU A 1056 -34.03 -13.34 -19.73
C LEU A 1056 -32.93 -14.20 -20.35
#